data_AF-A0A6H0CRU7-F1
#
_entry.id   AF-A0A6H0CRU7-F1
#
_cell.length_a   1.000
_cell.length_b   1.000
_cell.length_c   1.000
_cell.angle_alpha   90.00
_cell.angle_beta   90.00
_cell.angle_gamma   90.00
#
_symmetry.space_group_name_H-M   'P 1'
#
loop_
_entity.id
_entity.type
_entity.pdbx_description
1 polymer ?
#
loop_
_entity_poly.entity_id
_entity_poly.type
_entity_poly.pdbx_seq_one_letter_code
_entity_poly.pdbx_strand_id
1 'polypeptide(L)'
;MTGPLRMTRRALLLAAALAATPGWGARAAGPDPYETLRGRWLGIALGTGYDPAAEPYASRLAQLGERAREFRATMLPGPASLWPGHPFDPPSGITFSYNRLWTMTQAYVQTGTGVTGDPGLLTDVLRGLDHLTATVYNPATTRYGNWWEWQIGSPRTLLDITAALYAHAGPDRVAAACAAVDHFIPDTMLTDYSGTSTGANRVDLCRSVALRGILGRSPQKIALARDALSPVFPYVTQGDGLYADGSFVQHTWVAYSGTYGQVLLDGLGRLFALLAGSQWDITDPGRQHILDSVEHAYAPLIHDGLVMDCVNGRAISRGLPRSDDQGVMRGDHYHGQALIAAIALLAGGASPQERERWYGRIKGWIERDTVSPILTSRQFGVGDLARLHAVAASPVPAAPEPLGHRLFPAMDRAVHRTPRFTAALAMASDRIAHYECGNGENPRGWHTGSGMLSWWPRGSGDQYTDWYWPTVDWYRLPGTTVSTRRLPDRAGGEWGAPRPAVRWVGGTTDGTYAAVGQHLKGLGSTLQARKSWFFLDDAVVCLGAGITCADGVPVETVVDNRNLGENGTQPLVRGRNWAHLEGHGGWILPHGGELRTLREDRTGAWADINTTSSPERRTRRWQTLWLDHGTDPADARYAYVLLPGATRAETAARAGDRHWLTVLANDTTAQAVAVPRPGVTACTFWGPGTVGELTVSAGASVLVVRRGRTASLRISEPPRTGTPLEVVWDHPVRAVTRAGDGVEVLETGRRLRVLVTPGMACATHECEVALG
;
A
#
# COMPACT_ATOMS: atom_id res chain seq x y z
N MET A 1 62.05 -8.90 -81.93
CA MET A 1 63.07 -7.87 -81.63
C MET A 1 62.90 -7.41 -80.19
N THR A 2 63.88 -7.79 -79.36
CA THR A 2 64.56 -6.94 -78.35
C THR A 2 63.76 -5.94 -77.51
N GLY A 3 63.75 -6.15 -76.19
CA GLY A 3 63.73 -5.06 -75.20
C GLY A 3 62.92 -5.34 -73.93
N PRO A 4 63.53 -5.47 -72.74
CA PRO A 4 62.82 -5.78 -71.49
C PRO A 4 62.23 -4.51 -70.85
N LEU A 5 60.95 -4.55 -70.50
CA LEU A 5 60.30 -3.53 -69.67
C LEU A 5 60.68 -3.73 -68.20
N ARG A 6 61.33 -2.73 -67.61
CA ARG A 6 61.67 -2.65 -66.18
C ARG A 6 60.40 -2.65 -65.33
N MET A 7 60.22 -3.68 -64.50
CA MET A 7 59.26 -3.65 -63.39
C MET A 7 59.76 -2.71 -62.29
N THR A 8 58.94 -1.72 -61.92
CA THR A 8 59.22 -0.78 -60.83
C THR A 8 58.87 -1.39 -59.47
N ARG A 9 59.59 -0.97 -58.41
CA ARG A 9 59.46 -1.42 -57.00
C ARG A 9 58.05 -1.34 -56.38
N ARG A 10 57.05 -0.81 -57.10
CA ARG A 10 55.64 -0.81 -56.68
C ARG A 10 54.84 -2.04 -57.10
N ALA A 11 55.34 -2.87 -58.03
CA ALA A 11 54.66 -4.10 -58.45
C ALA A 11 55.00 -5.33 -57.57
N LEU A 12 56.12 -5.31 -56.84
CA LEU A 12 56.51 -6.39 -55.93
C LEU A 12 55.82 -6.32 -54.55
N LEU A 13 55.12 -5.22 -54.24
CA LEU A 13 54.39 -5.03 -52.98
C LEU A 13 52.89 -5.36 -53.08
N LEU A 14 52.38 -5.67 -54.28
CA LEU A 14 50.97 -6.04 -54.49
C LEU A 14 50.73 -7.54 -54.74
N ALA A 15 51.78 -8.36 -54.79
CA ALA A 15 51.68 -9.82 -54.98
C ALA A 15 52.07 -10.65 -53.74
N ALA A 16 52.40 -10.02 -52.61
CA ALA A 16 52.68 -10.67 -51.32
C ALA A 16 51.62 -10.39 -50.24
N ALA A 17 50.39 -10.03 -50.64
CA ALA A 17 49.23 -9.87 -49.75
C ALA A 17 48.05 -10.76 -50.17
N LEU A 18 48.33 -11.82 -50.93
CA LEU A 18 47.37 -12.86 -51.36
C LEU A 18 47.86 -14.24 -50.91
N ALA A 19 48.22 -14.36 -49.64
CA ALA A 19 48.41 -15.64 -48.93
C ALA A 19 48.46 -15.40 -47.42
N ALA A 20 47.41 -14.79 -46.87
CA ALA A 20 47.09 -14.90 -45.46
C ALA A 20 45.57 -14.88 -45.39
N THR A 21 44.96 -16.07 -45.41
CA THR A 21 43.63 -16.23 -44.81
C THR A 21 43.73 -15.63 -43.40
N PRO A 22 42.98 -14.57 -43.06
CA PRO A 22 42.70 -14.36 -41.67
C PRO A 22 41.88 -15.59 -41.29
N GLY A 23 42.48 -16.49 -40.51
CA GLY A 23 41.68 -17.46 -39.77
C GLY A 23 40.53 -16.67 -39.14
N TRP A 24 39.33 -17.25 -39.12
CA TRP A 24 38.25 -16.76 -38.27
C TRP A 24 38.81 -16.63 -36.85
N GLY A 25 39.36 -15.45 -36.56
CA GLY A 25 39.73 -15.05 -35.22
C GLY A 25 38.43 -15.14 -34.47
N ALA A 26 38.39 -16.05 -33.49
CA ALA A 26 37.31 -16.14 -32.55
C ALA A 26 36.92 -14.71 -32.17
N ARG A 27 35.72 -14.28 -32.57
CA ARG A 27 35.08 -13.11 -31.99
C ARG A 27 35.29 -13.28 -30.50
N ALA A 28 36.00 -12.34 -29.86
CA ALA A 28 36.06 -12.32 -28.40
C ALA A 28 34.61 -12.45 -27.94
N ALA A 29 34.29 -13.59 -27.30
CA ALA A 29 32.94 -13.83 -26.84
C ALA A 29 32.58 -12.64 -25.95
N GLY A 30 31.47 -11.97 -26.23
CA GLY A 30 30.97 -10.91 -25.36
C GLY A 30 30.88 -11.42 -23.91
N PRO A 31 30.85 -10.52 -22.92
CA PRO A 31 30.75 -10.92 -21.52
C PRO A 31 29.57 -11.89 -21.34
N ASP A 32 29.80 -12.96 -20.57
CA ASP A 32 28.79 -14.00 -20.34
C ASP A 32 27.50 -13.36 -19.79
N PRO A 33 26.37 -13.44 -20.52
CA PRO A 33 25.15 -12.74 -20.13
C PRO A 33 24.60 -13.23 -18.79
N TYR A 34 24.81 -14.51 -18.44
CA TYR A 34 24.31 -15.08 -17.18
C TYR A 34 25.15 -14.60 -15.99
N GLU A 35 26.47 -14.56 -16.15
CA GLU A 35 27.39 -14.03 -15.12
C GLU A 35 27.13 -12.54 -14.88
N THR A 36 26.89 -11.78 -15.95
CA THR A 36 26.56 -10.36 -15.89
C THR A 36 25.27 -10.12 -15.10
N LEU A 37 24.21 -10.88 -15.39
CA LEU A 37 22.94 -10.80 -14.67
C LEU A 37 23.07 -11.25 -13.21
N ARG A 38 23.86 -12.30 -12.92
CA ARG A 38 24.14 -12.73 -11.54
C ARG A 38 24.85 -11.63 -10.75
N GLY A 39 25.90 -11.02 -11.33
CA GLY A 39 26.60 -9.90 -10.69
C GLY A 39 25.68 -8.71 -10.42
N ARG A 40 24.79 -8.39 -11.37
CA ARG A 40 23.78 -7.34 -11.19
C ARG A 40 22.78 -7.67 -10.09
N TRP A 41 22.31 -8.91 -10.02
CA TRP A 41 21.45 -9.38 -8.93
C TRP A 41 22.11 -9.18 -7.57
N LEU A 42 23.37 -9.56 -7.43
CA LEU A 42 24.13 -9.37 -6.19
C LEU A 42 24.27 -7.90 -5.84
N GLY A 43 24.49 -7.01 -6.81
CA GLY A 43 24.49 -5.56 -6.57
C GLY A 43 23.14 -5.03 -6.06
N ILE A 44 22.02 -5.56 -6.57
CA ILE A 44 20.67 -5.19 -6.10
C ILE A 44 20.43 -5.72 -4.68
N ALA A 45 20.78 -6.98 -4.42
CA ALA A 45 20.49 -7.69 -3.17
C ALA A 45 21.41 -7.29 -2.01
N LEU A 46 22.71 -7.09 -2.27
CA LEU A 46 23.74 -6.79 -1.28
C LEU A 46 24.14 -5.30 -1.27
N GLY A 47 23.72 -4.52 -2.27
CA GLY A 47 24.12 -3.12 -2.39
C GLY A 47 25.49 -2.92 -3.06
N THR A 48 25.69 -1.70 -3.58
CA THR A 48 26.95 -1.27 -4.19
C THR A 48 27.22 0.18 -3.82
N GLY A 49 28.49 0.62 -3.81
CA GLY A 49 28.84 2.04 -3.71
C GLY A 49 28.65 2.66 -2.33
N TYR A 50 28.77 1.87 -1.26
CA TYR A 50 28.80 2.34 0.12
C TYR A 50 30.15 2.02 0.77
N ASP A 51 30.54 2.79 1.80
CA ASP A 51 31.70 2.49 2.64
C ASP A 51 31.28 1.56 3.80
N PRO A 52 31.76 0.31 3.86
CA PRO A 52 31.42 -0.62 4.93
C PRO A 52 31.85 -0.15 6.33
N ALA A 53 32.80 0.78 6.44
CA ALA A 53 33.27 1.31 7.72
C ALA A 53 32.45 2.52 8.20
N ALA A 54 31.63 3.12 7.35
CA ALA A 54 30.77 4.25 7.71
C ALA A 54 29.46 3.79 8.37
N GLU A 55 28.92 4.59 9.27
CA GLU A 55 27.57 4.36 9.79
C GLU A 55 26.50 4.81 8.79
N PRO A 56 25.33 4.12 8.71
CA PRO A 56 24.90 2.98 9.55
C PRO A 56 25.40 1.60 9.07
N TYR A 57 26.22 1.54 8.01
CA TYR A 57 26.62 0.27 7.39
C TYR A 57 27.47 -0.60 8.33
N ALA A 58 28.44 0.02 9.02
CA ALA A 58 29.33 -0.67 9.96
C ALA A 58 28.53 -1.42 11.04
N SER A 59 27.61 -0.73 11.73
CA SER A 59 26.74 -1.36 12.72
C SER A 59 25.86 -2.47 12.14
N ARG A 60 25.33 -2.29 10.92
CA ARG A 60 24.47 -3.29 10.26
C ARG A 60 25.25 -4.55 9.87
N LEU A 61 26.48 -4.39 9.40
CA LEU A 61 27.35 -5.50 9.03
C LEU A 61 27.86 -6.26 10.26
N ALA A 62 28.21 -5.55 11.33
CA ALA A 62 28.59 -6.18 12.60
C ALA A 62 27.44 -7.04 13.17
N GLN A 63 26.22 -6.49 13.25
CA GLN A 63 25.02 -7.20 13.70
C GLN A 63 24.65 -8.39 12.79
N LEU A 64 24.92 -8.28 11.49
CA LEU A 64 24.77 -9.40 10.57
C LEU A 64 25.74 -10.54 10.91
N GLY A 65 27.00 -10.23 11.23
CA GLY A 65 27.98 -11.20 11.66
C GLY A 65 27.67 -11.86 13.01
N GLU A 66 27.18 -11.08 13.98
CA GLU A 66 26.72 -11.60 15.28
C GLU A 66 25.61 -12.63 15.11
N ARG A 67 24.55 -12.27 14.37
CA ARG A 67 23.44 -13.19 14.10
C ARG A 67 23.88 -14.43 13.34
N ALA A 68 24.78 -14.29 12.36
CA ALA A 68 25.32 -15.44 11.64
C ALA A 68 26.07 -16.42 12.57
N ARG A 69 26.81 -15.92 13.57
CA ARG A 69 27.46 -16.76 14.59
C ARG A 69 26.43 -17.47 15.48
N GLU A 70 25.38 -16.76 15.92
CA GLU A 70 24.30 -17.34 16.73
C GLU A 70 23.52 -18.41 15.97
N PHE A 71 23.17 -18.16 14.71
CA PHE A 71 22.48 -19.12 13.87
C PHE A 71 23.34 -20.35 13.59
N ARG A 72 24.63 -20.15 13.31
CA ARG A 72 25.60 -21.25 13.14
C ARG A 72 25.69 -22.10 14.40
N ALA A 73 25.78 -21.49 15.58
CA ALA A 73 25.91 -22.19 16.86
C ALA A 73 24.66 -23.01 17.23
N THR A 74 23.48 -22.59 16.76
CA THR A 74 22.19 -23.23 17.07
C THR A 74 21.65 -24.11 15.95
N MET A 75 22.34 -24.18 14.80
CA MET A 75 21.93 -25.01 13.67
C MET A 75 22.09 -26.49 14.04
N LEU A 76 20.99 -27.24 14.01
CA LEU A 76 20.96 -28.65 14.36
C LEU A 76 20.15 -29.41 13.31
N PRO A 77 20.79 -29.90 12.24
CA PRO A 77 20.14 -30.69 11.21
C PRO A 77 19.50 -31.95 11.81
N GLY A 78 18.18 -32.06 11.70
CA GLY A 78 17.38 -33.20 12.18
C GLY A 78 16.31 -33.57 11.16
N PRO A 79 15.67 -34.75 11.28
CA PRO A 79 14.78 -35.27 10.24
C PRO A 79 13.57 -34.37 9.95
N ALA A 80 13.16 -33.51 10.89
CA ALA A 80 11.99 -32.64 10.77
C ALA A 80 12.29 -31.15 10.96
N SER A 81 13.55 -30.72 11.08
CA SER A 81 13.92 -29.31 11.30
C SER A 81 15.40 -29.05 11.04
N LEU A 82 15.76 -27.84 10.60
CA LEU A 82 17.16 -27.38 10.59
C LEU A 82 17.54 -26.55 11.82
N TRP A 83 16.57 -25.89 12.45
CA TRP A 83 16.73 -25.20 13.73
C TRP A 83 15.69 -25.68 14.77
N PRO A 84 16.09 -25.84 16.04
CA PRO A 84 15.16 -26.22 17.12
C PRO A 84 13.97 -25.28 17.24
N GLY A 85 12.77 -25.83 17.44
CA GLY A 85 11.53 -25.06 17.58
C GLY A 85 10.88 -24.62 16.25
N HIS A 86 11.53 -24.91 15.12
CA HIS A 86 11.04 -24.55 13.78
C HIS A 86 10.93 -25.81 12.89
N PRO A 87 9.89 -26.64 13.11
CA PRO A 87 9.67 -27.85 12.32
C PRO A 87 9.33 -27.51 10.86
N PHE A 88 9.64 -28.43 9.94
CA PHE A 88 9.28 -28.30 8.53
C PHE A 88 7.77 -28.40 8.26
N ASP A 89 6.98 -28.87 9.24
CA ASP A 89 5.53 -28.80 9.24
C ASP A 89 5.07 -28.04 10.50
N PRO A 90 4.46 -26.84 10.37
CA PRO A 90 4.05 -26.18 9.13
C PRO A 90 5.22 -25.72 8.23
N PRO A 91 5.01 -25.57 6.91
CA PRO A 91 6.08 -25.27 5.95
C PRO A 91 6.78 -23.91 6.16
N SER A 92 6.26 -23.06 7.04
CA SER A 92 6.94 -21.84 7.48
C SER A 92 8.30 -22.12 8.12
N GLY A 93 8.53 -23.30 8.70
CA GLY A 93 9.86 -23.67 9.22
C GLY A 93 10.91 -23.89 8.12
N ILE A 94 10.48 -24.23 6.89
CA ILE A 94 11.36 -24.37 5.72
C ILE A 94 11.86 -22.99 5.30
N THR A 95 10.93 -22.05 5.09
CA THR A 95 11.26 -20.66 4.73
C THR A 95 12.10 -19.99 5.82
N PHE A 96 11.77 -20.21 7.10
CA PHE A 96 12.57 -19.76 8.23
C PHE A 96 14.02 -20.26 8.15
N SER A 97 14.20 -21.55 7.84
CA SER A 97 15.52 -22.16 7.69
C SER A 97 16.33 -21.52 6.56
N TYR A 98 15.72 -21.30 5.40
CA TYR A 98 16.38 -20.58 4.30
C TYR A 98 16.73 -19.14 4.66
N ASN A 99 15.88 -18.41 5.39
CA ASN A 99 16.16 -17.03 5.80
C ASN A 99 17.37 -16.94 6.76
N ARG A 100 17.55 -17.91 7.67
CA ARG A 100 18.74 -18.00 8.51
C ARG A 100 19.99 -18.36 7.71
N LEU A 101 19.90 -19.31 6.78
CA LEU A 101 21.00 -19.63 5.85
C LEU A 101 21.39 -18.41 5.00
N TRP A 102 20.42 -17.62 4.54
CA TRP A 102 20.70 -16.39 3.82
C TRP A 102 21.43 -15.36 4.68
N THR A 103 21.03 -15.19 5.94
CA THR A 103 21.75 -14.32 6.89
C THR A 103 23.21 -14.78 7.04
N MET A 104 23.45 -16.08 7.18
CA MET A 104 24.80 -16.66 7.24
C MET A 104 25.58 -16.43 5.94
N THR A 105 24.94 -16.60 4.77
CA THR A 105 25.54 -16.31 3.45
C THR A 105 25.92 -14.84 3.31
N GLN A 106 25.02 -13.92 3.66
CA GLN A 106 25.27 -12.49 3.63
C GLN A 106 26.45 -12.11 4.52
N ALA A 107 26.59 -12.75 5.69
CA ALA A 107 27.71 -12.54 6.59
C ALA A 107 29.04 -13.05 6.01
N TYR A 108 29.01 -14.17 5.29
CA TYR A 108 30.17 -14.73 4.61
C TYR A 108 30.65 -13.84 3.44
N VAL A 109 29.75 -13.28 2.62
CA VAL A 109 30.13 -12.56 1.40
C VAL A 109 30.38 -11.06 1.58
N GLN A 110 29.88 -10.44 2.65
CA GLN A 110 30.04 -8.99 2.86
C GLN A 110 31.20 -8.67 3.80
N THR A 111 32.00 -7.66 3.44
CA THR A 111 33.06 -7.09 4.28
C THR A 111 32.49 -6.45 5.56
N GLY A 112 33.24 -6.48 6.66
CA GLY A 112 32.87 -5.80 7.91
C GLY A 112 31.97 -6.60 8.86
N THR A 113 31.70 -7.88 8.54
CA THR A 113 30.85 -8.76 9.37
C THR A 113 31.65 -9.48 10.47
N GLY A 114 32.98 -9.44 10.40
CA GLY A 114 33.87 -10.21 11.27
C GLY A 114 33.92 -11.71 10.97
N VAL A 115 33.17 -12.19 9.97
CA VAL A 115 33.18 -13.60 9.49
C VAL A 115 33.24 -13.67 7.96
N THR A 116 33.62 -12.57 7.31
CA THR A 116 33.79 -12.49 5.85
C THR A 116 34.79 -13.55 5.38
N GLY A 117 34.38 -14.42 4.46
CA GLY A 117 35.26 -15.47 3.94
C GLY A 117 35.57 -16.62 4.91
N ASP A 118 34.91 -16.74 6.07
CA ASP A 118 35.13 -17.84 7.01
C ASP A 118 34.76 -19.20 6.37
N PRO A 119 35.73 -20.12 6.16
CA PRO A 119 35.49 -21.41 5.52
C PRO A 119 34.60 -22.35 6.37
N GLY A 120 34.63 -22.19 7.69
CA GLY A 120 33.77 -22.95 8.59
C GLY A 120 32.30 -22.52 8.47
N LEU A 121 32.05 -21.21 8.35
CA LEU A 121 30.71 -20.68 8.10
C LEU A 121 30.18 -21.16 6.73
N LEU A 122 31.01 -21.10 5.68
CA LEU A 122 30.66 -21.63 4.36
C LEU A 122 30.27 -23.11 4.42
N THR A 123 31.08 -23.93 5.10
CA THR A 123 30.82 -25.36 5.26
C THR A 123 29.47 -25.62 5.92
N ASP A 124 29.12 -24.84 6.94
CA ASP A 124 27.84 -24.96 7.64
C ASP A 124 26.65 -24.52 6.79
N VAL A 125 26.79 -23.43 6.02
CA VAL A 125 25.73 -23.03 5.07
C VAL A 125 25.48 -24.13 4.04
N LEU A 126 26.53 -24.67 3.42
CA LEU A 126 26.41 -25.74 2.43
C LEU A 126 25.79 -27.00 3.04
N ARG A 127 26.19 -27.38 4.26
CA ARG A 127 25.59 -28.49 5.01
C ARG A 127 24.10 -28.28 5.26
N GLY A 128 23.68 -27.06 5.60
CA GLY A 128 22.26 -26.71 5.77
C GLY A 128 21.46 -26.83 4.47
N LEU A 129 22.01 -26.35 3.34
CA LEU A 129 21.39 -26.48 2.02
C LEU A 129 21.25 -27.95 1.61
N ASP A 130 22.31 -28.75 1.79
CA ASP A 130 22.30 -30.18 1.48
C ASP A 130 21.26 -30.91 2.33
N HIS A 131 21.16 -30.55 3.61
CA HIS A 131 20.16 -31.13 4.50
C HIS A 131 18.72 -30.81 4.06
N LEU A 132 18.39 -29.55 3.79
CA LEU A 132 17.05 -29.16 3.33
C LEU A 132 16.69 -29.82 1.98
N THR A 133 17.67 -29.91 1.08
CA THR A 133 17.53 -30.60 -0.20
C THR A 133 17.26 -32.09 0.03
N ALA A 134 18.00 -32.76 0.92
CA ALA A 134 17.81 -34.18 1.17
C ALA A 134 16.49 -34.51 1.90
N THR A 135 15.99 -33.61 2.76
CA THR A 135 14.89 -33.93 3.67
C THR A 135 13.52 -33.44 3.23
N VAL A 136 13.43 -32.22 2.67
CA VAL A 136 12.11 -31.58 2.50
C VAL A 136 11.94 -30.81 1.21
N TYR A 137 12.92 -30.02 0.78
CA TYR A 137 12.75 -29.10 -0.36
C TYR A 137 13.38 -29.66 -1.63
N ASN A 138 12.80 -30.75 -2.14
CA ASN A 138 13.26 -31.45 -3.33
C ASN A 138 12.09 -32.02 -4.17
N PRO A 139 12.37 -32.50 -5.40
CA PRO A 139 11.32 -32.99 -6.31
C PRO A 139 10.54 -34.24 -5.86
N ALA A 140 11.00 -34.97 -4.84
CA ALA A 140 10.25 -36.12 -4.31
C ALA A 140 9.14 -35.69 -3.33
N THR A 141 9.20 -34.46 -2.81
CA THR A 141 8.24 -33.97 -1.82
C THR A 141 6.94 -33.51 -2.47
N THR A 142 5.81 -34.08 -2.02
CA THR A 142 4.50 -33.51 -2.30
C THR A 142 4.21 -32.36 -1.33
N ARG A 143 3.78 -31.21 -1.87
CA ARG A 143 3.51 -30.02 -1.08
C ARG A 143 2.43 -30.24 -0.02
N TYR A 144 2.62 -29.67 1.17
CA TYR A 144 1.65 -29.62 2.26
C TYR A 144 1.57 -28.23 2.89
N GLY A 145 0.49 -27.95 3.63
CA GLY A 145 0.28 -26.67 4.30
C GLY A 145 0.16 -25.47 3.35
N ASN A 146 0.64 -24.31 3.78
CA ASN A 146 0.54 -23.06 3.01
C ASN A 146 1.38 -23.12 1.73
N TRP A 147 0.74 -22.98 0.57
CA TRP A 147 1.38 -23.01 -0.75
C TRP A 147 2.48 -21.94 -0.91
N TRP A 148 2.30 -20.79 -0.29
CA TRP A 148 3.20 -19.63 -0.41
C TRP A 148 4.62 -19.96 0.03
N GLU A 149 4.76 -20.78 1.08
CA GLU A 149 6.08 -21.15 1.62
C GLU A 149 6.93 -21.92 0.60
N TRP A 150 6.27 -22.75 -0.21
CA TRP A 150 6.92 -23.59 -1.21
C TRP A 150 7.16 -22.89 -2.54
N GLN A 151 6.32 -21.93 -2.89
CA GLN A 151 6.36 -21.32 -4.23
C GLN A 151 6.92 -19.90 -4.23
N ILE A 152 7.01 -19.25 -3.06
CA ILE A 152 7.47 -17.86 -2.93
C ILE A 152 8.48 -17.70 -1.79
N GLY A 153 8.14 -18.17 -0.59
CA GLY A 153 8.99 -18.00 0.60
C GLY A 153 10.38 -18.61 0.45
N SER A 154 10.43 -19.94 0.39
CA SER A 154 11.67 -20.73 0.28
C SER A 154 12.44 -20.53 -1.04
N PRO A 155 11.82 -20.57 -2.24
CA PRO A 155 12.59 -20.56 -3.50
C PRO A 155 13.32 -19.24 -3.76
N ARG A 156 12.75 -18.09 -3.36
CA ARG A 156 13.45 -16.79 -3.52
C ARG A 156 14.76 -16.78 -2.74
N THR A 157 14.70 -17.17 -1.47
CA THR A 157 15.86 -17.18 -0.58
C THR A 157 16.88 -18.25 -0.98
N LEU A 158 16.44 -19.45 -1.40
CA LEU A 158 17.31 -20.48 -1.97
C LEU A 158 18.13 -19.95 -3.17
N LEU A 159 17.49 -19.22 -4.08
CA LEU A 159 18.14 -18.68 -5.26
C LEU A 159 19.07 -17.50 -4.93
N ASP A 160 18.74 -16.69 -3.93
CA ASP A 160 19.63 -15.63 -3.42
C ASP A 160 20.93 -16.23 -2.83
N ILE A 161 20.81 -17.28 -2.02
CA ILE A 161 21.97 -18.03 -1.49
C ILE A 161 22.78 -18.63 -2.65
N THR A 162 22.12 -19.28 -3.60
CA THR A 162 22.77 -19.92 -4.74
C THR A 162 23.50 -18.91 -5.63
N ALA A 163 22.94 -17.71 -5.82
CA ALA A 163 23.58 -16.63 -6.57
C ALA A 163 24.83 -16.11 -5.86
N ALA A 164 24.77 -15.92 -4.54
CA ALA A 164 25.89 -15.39 -3.76
C ALA A 164 27.03 -16.41 -3.58
N LEU A 165 26.69 -17.71 -3.48
CA LEU A 165 27.66 -18.79 -3.30
C LEU A 165 27.93 -19.58 -4.59
N TYR A 166 27.58 -19.05 -5.76
CA TYR A 166 27.60 -19.81 -7.02
C TYR A 166 28.92 -20.55 -7.28
N ALA A 167 30.06 -19.88 -7.06
CA ALA A 167 31.39 -20.46 -7.24
C ALA A 167 31.73 -21.55 -6.19
N HIS A 168 31.13 -21.50 -5.00
CA HIS A 168 31.36 -22.44 -3.91
C HIS A 168 30.35 -23.59 -3.86
N ALA A 169 29.13 -23.40 -4.38
CA ALA A 169 28.08 -24.39 -4.34
C ALA A 169 28.41 -25.64 -5.18
N GLY A 170 29.13 -25.44 -6.29
CA GLY A 170 29.41 -26.48 -7.27
C GLY A 170 28.20 -26.79 -8.18
N PRO A 171 28.42 -27.45 -9.33
CA PRO A 171 27.38 -27.66 -10.33
C PRO A 171 26.19 -28.48 -9.82
N ASP A 172 26.43 -29.49 -8.97
CA ASP A 172 25.38 -30.39 -8.48
C ASP A 172 24.37 -29.68 -7.57
N ARG A 173 24.84 -28.80 -6.66
CA ARG A 173 23.94 -28.02 -5.80
C ARG A 173 23.14 -26.99 -6.60
N VAL A 174 23.77 -26.35 -7.59
CA VAL A 174 23.06 -25.42 -8.49
C VAL A 174 21.98 -26.17 -9.27
N ALA A 175 22.29 -27.36 -9.79
CA ALA A 175 21.32 -28.21 -10.48
C ALA A 175 20.18 -28.66 -9.57
N ALA A 176 20.48 -29.09 -8.33
CA ALA A 176 19.48 -29.49 -7.36
C ALA A 176 18.55 -28.34 -6.96
N ALA A 177 19.10 -27.13 -6.73
CA ALA A 177 18.31 -25.93 -6.46
C ALA A 177 17.38 -25.60 -7.65
N CYS A 178 17.90 -25.67 -8.88
CA CYS A 178 17.09 -25.46 -10.09
C CYS A 178 15.97 -26.50 -10.23
N ALA A 179 16.26 -27.78 -9.95
CA ALA A 179 15.29 -28.86 -10.03
C ALA A 179 14.17 -28.72 -8.96
N ALA A 180 14.52 -28.32 -7.74
CA ALA A 180 13.54 -28.03 -6.69
C ALA A 180 12.62 -26.88 -7.09
N VAL A 181 13.16 -25.80 -7.67
CA VAL A 181 12.35 -24.69 -8.18
C VAL A 181 11.44 -25.12 -9.32
N ASP A 182 11.91 -25.92 -10.27
CA ASP A 182 11.05 -26.43 -11.36
C ASP A 182 9.91 -27.33 -10.86
N HIS A 183 10.15 -28.09 -9.79
CA HIS A 183 9.14 -28.94 -9.18
C HIS A 183 8.04 -28.14 -8.48
N PHE A 184 8.41 -27.17 -7.63
CA PHE A 184 7.44 -26.39 -6.87
C PHE A 184 6.85 -25.22 -7.68
N ILE A 185 7.56 -24.73 -8.69
CA ILE A 185 7.13 -23.67 -9.62
C ILE A 185 7.27 -24.19 -11.06
N PRO A 186 6.43 -25.16 -11.48
CA PRO A 186 6.41 -25.59 -12.88
C PRO A 186 5.95 -24.44 -13.78
N ASP A 187 6.27 -24.51 -15.08
CA ASP A 187 5.95 -23.45 -16.04
C ASP A 187 4.45 -23.11 -16.07
N THR A 188 3.58 -24.08 -15.79
CA THR A 188 2.13 -23.92 -15.68
C THR A 188 1.70 -22.94 -14.58
N MET A 189 2.56 -22.66 -13.59
CA MET A 189 2.30 -21.60 -12.60
C MET A 189 2.38 -20.19 -13.21
N LEU A 190 3.00 -20.03 -14.38
CA LEU A 190 3.20 -18.75 -15.05
C LEU A 190 2.37 -18.59 -16.34
N THR A 191 1.71 -19.66 -16.81
CA THR A 191 0.85 -19.60 -18.00
C THR A 191 -0.45 -18.85 -17.72
N ASP A 192 -1.20 -19.27 -16.70
CA ASP A 192 -2.55 -18.75 -16.43
C ASP A 192 -2.50 -17.65 -15.37
N TYR A 193 -3.00 -16.46 -15.70
CA TYR A 193 -3.11 -15.33 -14.76
C TYR A 193 -4.36 -15.47 -13.90
N SER A 194 -4.36 -16.41 -12.97
CA SER A 194 -5.49 -16.72 -12.10
C SER A 194 -5.06 -17.34 -10.76
N GLY A 195 -6.01 -17.46 -9.83
CA GLY A 195 -5.80 -18.14 -8.55
C GLY A 195 -4.65 -17.55 -7.75
N THR A 196 -3.62 -18.35 -7.48
CA THR A 196 -2.43 -17.95 -6.72
C THR A 196 -1.36 -17.26 -7.57
N SER A 197 -1.61 -17.02 -8.85
CA SER A 197 -0.65 -16.44 -9.82
C SER A 197 -1.16 -15.14 -10.44
N THR A 198 -1.56 -14.20 -9.57
CA THR A 198 -1.97 -12.83 -9.92
C THR A 198 -1.18 -11.80 -9.11
N GLY A 199 -1.14 -10.54 -9.56
CA GLY A 199 -0.62 -9.41 -8.80
C GLY A 199 0.77 -9.66 -8.22
N ALA A 200 0.94 -9.39 -6.92
CA ALA A 200 2.20 -9.56 -6.22
C ALA A 200 2.72 -11.02 -6.27
N ASN A 201 1.82 -12.01 -6.20
CA ASN A 201 2.21 -13.42 -6.24
C ASN A 201 2.83 -13.78 -7.60
N ARG A 202 2.26 -13.29 -8.71
CA ARG A 202 2.83 -13.48 -10.05
C ARG A 202 4.26 -12.95 -10.13
N VAL A 203 4.49 -11.75 -9.62
CA VAL A 203 5.82 -11.10 -9.64
C VAL A 203 6.83 -11.91 -8.83
N ASP A 204 6.46 -12.40 -7.65
CA ASP A 204 7.33 -13.22 -6.81
C ASP A 204 7.68 -14.58 -7.47
N LEU A 205 6.71 -15.22 -8.13
CA LEU A 205 6.95 -16.43 -8.94
C LEU A 205 7.94 -16.14 -10.08
N CYS A 206 7.73 -15.04 -10.82
CA CYS A 206 8.63 -14.60 -11.89
C CYS A 206 10.05 -14.33 -11.37
N ARG A 207 10.21 -13.76 -10.17
CA ARG A 207 11.53 -13.54 -9.56
C ARG A 207 12.30 -14.85 -9.41
N SER A 208 11.66 -15.88 -8.83
CA SER A 208 12.30 -17.18 -8.67
C SER A 208 12.61 -17.83 -10.03
N VAL A 209 11.69 -17.80 -10.98
CA VAL A 209 11.91 -18.42 -12.30
C VAL A 209 13.00 -17.68 -13.11
N ALA A 210 13.06 -16.35 -13.03
CA ALA A 210 14.12 -15.55 -13.66
C ALA A 210 15.50 -15.90 -13.09
N LEU A 211 15.64 -15.93 -11.77
CA LEU A 211 16.91 -16.30 -11.12
C LEU A 211 17.29 -17.76 -11.38
N ARG A 212 16.32 -18.69 -11.37
CA ARG A 212 16.55 -20.09 -11.78
C ARG A 212 17.02 -20.19 -13.22
N GLY A 213 16.52 -19.31 -14.10
CA GLY A 213 16.99 -19.19 -15.48
C GLY A 213 18.41 -18.66 -15.58
N ILE A 214 18.77 -17.66 -14.79
CA ILE A 214 20.13 -17.09 -14.75
C ILE A 214 21.14 -18.12 -14.22
N LEU A 215 20.87 -18.70 -13.05
CA LEU A 215 21.78 -19.62 -12.36
C LEU A 215 21.87 -20.98 -13.06
N GLY A 216 20.76 -21.48 -13.60
CA GLY A 216 20.72 -22.71 -14.40
C GLY A 216 21.04 -22.49 -15.88
N ARG A 217 21.41 -21.27 -16.28
CA ARG A 217 21.75 -20.89 -17.66
C ARG A 217 20.69 -21.29 -18.70
N SER A 218 19.41 -21.16 -18.34
CA SER A 218 18.25 -21.48 -19.16
C SER A 218 17.63 -20.20 -19.74
N PRO A 219 17.89 -19.87 -21.03
CA PRO A 219 17.34 -18.67 -21.65
C PRO A 219 15.80 -18.70 -21.72
N GLN A 220 15.20 -19.88 -21.81
CA GLN A 220 13.75 -20.08 -21.87
C GLN A 220 13.07 -19.71 -20.55
N LYS A 221 13.67 -20.06 -19.40
CA LYS A 221 13.12 -19.71 -18.08
C LYS A 221 13.16 -18.20 -17.83
N ILE A 222 14.22 -17.52 -18.27
CA ILE A 222 14.31 -16.05 -18.15
C ILE A 222 13.26 -15.38 -19.04
N ALA A 223 13.11 -15.85 -20.29
CA ALA A 223 12.09 -15.35 -21.20
C ALA A 223 10.66 -15.59 -20.67
N LEU A 224 10.37 -16.79 -20.16
CA LEU A 224 9.07 -17.11 -19.53
C LEU A 224 8.78 -16.17 -18.37
N ALA A 225 9.75 -15.97 -17.46
CA ALA A 225 9.56 -15.07 -16.32
C ALA A 225 9.31 -13.62 -16.76
N ARG A 226 10.04 -13.12 -17.77
CA ARG A 226 9.85 -11.78 -18.36
C ARG A 226 8.43 -11.66 -18.93
N ASP A 227 8.03 -12.59 -19.80
CA ASP A 227 6.76 -12.53 -20.52
C ASP A 227 5.56 -12.72 -19.57
N ALA A 228 5.73 -13.52 -18.52
CA ALA A 228 4.71 -13.74 -17.50
C ALA A 228 4.45 -12.51 -16.60
N LEU A 229 5.26 -11.44 -16.69
CA LEU A 229 4.97 -10.16 -16.04
C LEU A 229 3.94 -9.32 -16.80
N SER A 230 3.82 -9.47 -18.13
CA SER A 230 2.94 -8.65 -18.96
C SER A 230 1.50 -8.57 -18.47
N PRO A 231 0.85 -9.66 -18.00
CA PRO A 231 -0.51 -9.60 -17.45
C PRO A 231 -0.66 -8.80 -16.15
N VAL A 232 0.43 -8.45 -15.46
CA VAL A 232 0.42 -7.65 -14.22
C VAL A 232 0.24 -6.16 -14.51
N PHE A 233 0.62 -5.70 -15.70
CA PHE A 233 0.72 -4.27 -16.04
C PHE A 233 -0.60 -3.56 -16.40
N PRO A 234 -1.56 -4.20 -17.09
CA PRO A 234 -2.81 -3.54 -17.44
C PRO A 234 -3.60 -3.13 -16.21
N TYR A 235 -4.29 -1.98 -16.31
CA TYR A 235 -5.29 -1.63 -15.32
C TYR A 235 -6.44 -2.65 -15.35
N VAL A 236 -6.92 -3.04 -14.17
CA VAL A 236 -8.08 -3.90 -14.02
C VAL A 236 -9.33 -3.09 -13.67
N THR A 237 -10.50 -3.69 -13.89
CA THR A 237 -11.80 -3.13 -13.53
C THR A 237 -12.52 -3.94 -12.45
N GLN A 238 -11.98 -5.10 -12.08
CA GLN A 238 -12.46 -5.98 -11.04
C GLN A 238 -11.32 -6.92 -10.56
N GLY A 239 -11.42 -7.41 -9.33
CA GLY A 239 -10.45 -8.34 -8.76
C GLY A 239 -9.07 -7.72 -8.49
N ASP A 240 -8.04 -8.56 -8.54
CA ASP A 240 -6.67 -8.21 -8.17
C ASP A 240 -5.99 -7.32 -9.20
N GLY A 241 -5.28 -6.31 -8.72
CA GLY A 241 -4.40 -5.47 -9.55
C GLY A 241 -4.57 -3.98 -9.30
N LEU A 242 -3.92 -3.21 -10.16
CA LEU A 242 -3.97 -1.75 -10.19
C LEU A 242 -5.17 -1.28 -11.00
N TYR A 243 -5.91 -0.30 -10.50
CA TYR A 243 -7.03 0.33 -11.19
C TYR A 243 -6.62 1.70 -11.73
N ALA A 244 -7.32 2.17 -12.77
CA ALA A 244 -7.04 3.46 -13.39
C ALA A 244 -7.19 4.67 -12.44
N ASP A 245 -7.94 4.52 -11.34
CA ASP A 245 -8.09 5.54 -10.30
C ASP A 245 -6.98 5.51 -9.23
N GLY A 246 -5.98 4.64 -9.39
CA GLY A 246 -4.88 4.43 -8.43
C GLY A 246 -5.22 3.46 -7.29
N SER A 247 -6.40 2.86 -7.27
CA SER A 247 -6.72 1.79 -6.32
C SER A 247 -5.85 0.56 -6.58
N PHE A 248 -5.48 -0.15 -5.52
CA PHE A 248 -4.82 -1.45 -5.62
C PHE A 248 -5.56 -2.46 -4.75
N VAL A 249 -6.00 -3.55 -5.38
CA VAL A 249 -6.75 -4.62 -4.73
C VAL A 249 -5.96 -5.92 -4.82
N GLN A 250 -5.99 -6.69 -3.74
CA GLN A 250 -5.51 -8.07 -3.71
C GLN A 250 -6.50 -8.93 -2.94
N HIS A 251 -6.47 -10.25 -3.17
CA HIS A 251 -7.43 -11.21 -2.63
C HIS A 251 -8.87 -10.86 -3.04
N THR A 252 -8.99 -10.36 -4.27
CA THR A 252 -10.18 -10.01 -5.01
C THR A 252 -10.97 -8.81 -4.44
N TRP A 253 -11.00 -8.64 -3.12
CA TRP A 253 -11.94 -7.75 -2.43
C TRP A 253 -11.30 -6.85 -1.36
N VAL A 254 -9.97 -6.85 -1.21
CA VAL A 254 -9.29 -6.14 -0.12
C VAL A 254 -8.41 -5.02 -0.67
N ALA A 255 -8.60 -3.80 -0.13
CA ALA A 255 -7.73 -2.66 -0.42
C ALA A 255 -6.34 -2.90 0.16
N TYR A 256 -5.31 -2.95 -0.69
CA TYR A 256 -4.04 -3.59 -0.29
C TYR A 256 -2.75 -2.89 -0.75
N SER A 257 -2.83 -1.61 -1.13
CA SER A 257 -1.69 -0.85 -1.65
C SER A 257 -0.45 -0.87 -0.73
N GLY A 258 -0.64 -0.83 0.58
CA GLY A 258 0.46 -0.60 1.54
C GLY A 258 1.33 -1.83 1.83
N THR A 259 0.89 -3.04 1.46
CA THR A 259 1.70 -4.27 1.65
C THR A 259 1.79 -5.13 0.40
N TYR A 260 0.69 -5.68 -0.14
CA TYR A 260 0.79 -6.44 -1.40
C TYR A 260 1.19 -5.53 -2.58
N GLY A 261 0.73 -4.27 -2.58
CA GLY A 261 1.22 -3.29 -3.55
C GLY A 261 2.71 -2.98 -3.39
N GLN A 262 3.22 -2.93 -2.14
CA GLN A 262 4.66 -2.83 -1.87
C GLN A 262 5.44 -4.04 -2.38
N VAL A 263 4.95 -5.27 -2.16
CA VAL A 263 5.59 -6.50 -2.67
C VAL A 263 5.64 -6.50 -4.20
N LEU A 264 4.55 -6.07 -4.85
CA LEU A 264 4.52 -5.92 -6.31
C LEU A 264 5.55 -4.90 -6.81
N LEU A 265 5.64 -3.72 -6.18
CA LEU A 265 6.62 -2.70 -6.55
C LEU A 265 8.06 -3.14 -6.31
N ASP A 266 8.36 -3.78 -5.18
CA ASP A 266 9.70 -4.30 -4.89
C ASP A 266 10.11 -5.35 -5.93
N GLY A 267 9.25 -6.34 -6.18
CA GLY A 267 9.54 -7.40 -7.13
C GLY A 267 9.72 -6.90 -8.56
N LEU A 268 8.86 -5.96 -9.01
CA LEU A 268 8.98 -5.35 -10.33
C LEU A 268 10.21 -4.45 -10.42
N GLY A 269 10.49 -3.63 -9.40
CA GLY A 269 11.71 -2.81 -9.35
C GLY A 269 12.98 -3.64 -9.45
N ARG A 270 13.04 -4.77 -8.72
CA ARG A 270 14.14 -5.75 -8.81
C ARG A 270 14.28 -6.32 -10.21
N LEU A 271 13.19 -6.78 -10.83
CA LEU A 271 13.22 -7.42 -12.15
C LEU A 271 13.51 -6.42 -13.27
N PHE A 272 12.99 -5.19 -13.17
CA PHE A 272 13.28 -4.10 -14.12
C PHE A 272 14.75 -3.74 -14.05
N ALA A 273 15.30 -3.52 -12.85
CA ALA A 273 16.71 -3.25 -12.67
C ALA A 273 17.59 -4.43 -13.12
N LEU A 274 17.19 -5.67 -12.80
CA LEU A 274 17.93 -6.87 -13.16
C LEU A 274 18.02 -7.07 -14.67
N LEU A 275 16.92 -6.92 -15.41
CA LEU A 275 16.85 -7.29 -16.82
C LEU A 275 17.18 -6.14 -17.79
N ALA A 276 17.21 -4.89 -17.32
CA ALA A 276 17.48 -3.70 -18.13
C ALA A 276 18.74 -3.81 -19.01
N GLY A 277 18.62 -3.56 -20.32
CA GLY A 277 19.73 -3.62 -21.27
C GLY A 277 20.31 -5.02 -21.52
N SER A 278 19.69 -6.08 -20.99
CA SER A 278 20.01 -7.46 -21.35
C SER A 278 19.19 -7.91 -22.57
N GLN A 279 19.48 -9.09 -23.11
CA GLN A 279 18.63 -9.69 -24.17
C GLN A 279 17.22 -10.08 -23.68
N TRP A 280 16.96 -10.04 -22.37
CA TRP A 280 15.65 -10.28 -21.77
C TRP A 280 15.07 -9.02 -21.11
N ASP A 281 15.46 -7.83 -21.58
CA ASP A 281 14.88 -6.57 -21.11
C ASP A 281 13.34 -6.57 -21.22
N ILE A 282 12.68 -5.89 -20.28
CA ILE A 282 11.22 -5.75 -20.22
C ILE A 282 10.83 -4.55 -21.08
N THR A 283 10.38 -4.87 -22.29
CA THR A 283 10.03 -3.90 -23.34
C THR A 283 8.53 -3.69 -23.52
N ASP A 284 7.69 -4.43 -22.77
CA ASP A 284 6.24 -4.23 -22.77
C ASP A 284 5.90 -2.79 -22.33
N PRO A 285 5.18 -2.01 -23.17
CA PRO A 285 4.85 -0.62 -22.86
C PRO A 285 3.96 -0.47 -21.63
N GLY A 286 3.21 -1.53 -21.25
CA GLY A 286 2.39 -1.56 -20.03
C GLY A 286 3.20 -1.30 -18.76
N ARG A 287 4.52 -1.53 -18.77
CA ARG A 287 5.41 -1.18 -17.65
C ARG A 287 5.26 0.27 -17.21
N GLN A 288 4.86 1.18 -18.10
CA GLN A 288 4.63 2.59 -17.77
C GLN A 288 3.51 2.76 -16.73
N HIS A 289 2.46 1.92 -16.74
CA HIS A 289 1.42 1.97 -15.71
C HIS A 289 1.98 1.71 -14.30
N ILE A 290 3.00 0.87 -14.20
CA ILE A 290 3.69 0.61 -12.92
C ILE A 290 4.51 1.84 -12.50
N LEU A 291 5.18 2.52 -13.43
CA LEU A 291 5.91 3.75 -13.13
C LEU A 291 4.95 4.87 -12.71
N ASP A 292 3.86 5.07 -13.45
CA ASP A 292 2.82 6.07 -13.15
C ASP A 292 2.17 5.84 -11.78
N SER A 293 2.02 4.57 -11.39
CA SER A 293 1.41 4.19 -10.12
C SER A 293 2.15 4.73 -8.90
N VAL A 294 3.46 5.01 -8.98
CA VAL A 294 4.24 5.57 -7.86
C VAL A 294 3.60 6.85 -7.34
N GLU A 295 3.25 7.78 -8.23
CA GLU A 295 2.66 9.07 -7.84
C GLU A 295 1.13 9.02 -7.79
N HIS A 296 0.49 8.16 -8.59
CA HIS A 296 -0.96 8.09 -8.74
C HIS A 296 -1.66 7.17 -7.72
N ALA A 297 -1.00 6.10 -7.30
CA ALA A 297 -1.54 5.07 -6.41
C ALA A 297 -0.89 5.09 -5.02
N TYR A 298 0.44 5.09 -4.96
CA TYR A 298 1.17 4.84 -3.71
C TYR A 298 1.49 6.10 -2.92
N ALA A 299 2.11 7.11 -3.54
CA ALA A 299 2.51 8.35 -2.87
C ALA A 299 1.35 9.05 -2.12
N PRO A 300 0.10 9.09 -2.61
CA PRO A 300 -0.99 9.71 -1.86
C PRO A 300 -1.34 8.96 -0.56
N LEU A 301 -0.91 7.72 -0.37
CA LEU A 301 -1.16 6.93 0.84
C LEU A 301 0.00 7.02 1.84
N ILE A 302 1.11 7.67 1.48
CA ILE A 302 2.27 7.86 2.35
C ILE A 302 2.21 9.24 3.02
N HIS A 303 2.26 9.27 4.35
CA HIS A 303 2.27 10.48 5.16
C HIS A 303 3.49 10.47 6.09
N ASP A 304 4.44 11.40 5.92
CA ASP A 304 5.59 11.53 6.82
C ASP A 304 6.31 10.20 7.13
N GLY A 305 6.41 9.32 6.13
CA GLY A 305 7.07 8.01 6.23
C GLY A 305 6.14 6.81 6.45
N LEU A 306 4.94 7.00 7.00
CA LEU A 306 3.95 5.93 7.18
C LEU A 306 3.12 5.70 5.93
N VAL A 307 2.71 4.46 5.66
CA VAL A 307 1.61 4.15 4.73
C VAL A 307 0.35 3.83 5.51
N MET A 308 -0.75 4.49 5.16
CA MET A 308 -1.99 4.47 5.96
C MET A 308 -2.53 3.05 6.17
N ASP A 309 -2.92 2.72 7.39
CA ASP A 309 -3.38 1.37 7.73
C ASP A 309 -4.66 0.91 7.02
N CYS A 310 -5.45 1.84 6.48
CA CYS A 310 -6.63 1.51 5.69
C CYS A 310 -6.31 0.70 4.41
N VAL A 311 -5.05 0.63 3.99
CA VAL A 311 -4.58 -0.16 2.83
C VAL A 311 -3.55 -1.24 3.21
N ASN A 312 -3.43 -1.58 4.50
CA ASN A 312 -2.52 -2.62 5.01
C ASN A 312 -3.21 -3.98 5.27
N GLY A 313 -4.53 -4.06 5.11
CA GLY A 313 -5.30 -5.30 5.28
C GLY A 313 -5.08 -5.94 6.65
N ARG A 314 -4.87 -7.27 6.69
CA ARG A 314 -4.62 -7.98 7.97
C ARG A 314 -3.27 -7.65 8.62
N ALA A 315 -2.36 -6.98 7.89
CA ALA A 315 -1.00 -6.69 8.37
C ALA A 315 -0.97 -5.69 9.54
N ILE A 316 -2.05 -4.93 9.75
CA ILE A 316 -2.23 -4.04 10.91
C ILE A 316 -2.11 -4.77 12.25
N SER A 317 -2.28 -6.10 12.26
CA SER A 317 -2.20 -6.94 13.46
C SER A 317 -0.81 -7.49 13.78
N ARG A 318 0.19 -7.27 12.91
CA ARG A 318 1.47 -7.99 12.99
C ARG A 318 2.33 -7.56 14.17
N GLY A 319 2.56 -6.26 14.36
CA GLY A 319 3.32 -5.77 15.50
C GLY A 319 4.70 -6.41 15.65
N LEU A 320 4.90 -7.15 16.73
CA LEU A 320 6.15 -7.90 16.99
C LEU A 320 5.99 -9.40 16.67
N PRO A 321 6.17 -9.86 15.42
CA PRO A 321 6.28 -11.27 15.06
C PRO A 321 7.32 -12.04 15.89
N ARG A 322 6.96 -13.25 16.37
CA ARG A 322 7.86 -14.13 17.13
C ARG A 322 9.01 -14.69 16.29
N SER A 323 8.81 -14.80 14.97
CA SER A 323 9.82 -15.31 14.03
C SER A 323 10.81 -14.25 13.57
N ASP A 324 10.69 -13.00 14.04
CA ASP A 324 11.57 -11.92 13.63
C ASP A 324 12.76 -11.77 14.57
N ASP A 325 13.90 -12.31 14.15
CA ASP A 325 15.14 -12.29 14.94
C ASP A 325 15.65 -10.85 15.21
N GLN A 326 15.15 -9.83 14.52
CA GLN A 326 15.51 -8.42 14.75
C GLN A 326 14.61 -7.66 15.75
N GLY A 327 13.44 -8.21 16.09
CA GLY A 327 12.48 -7.56 16.99
C GLY A 327 11.98 -6.20 16.50
N VAL A 328 11.75 -6.04 15.20
CA VAL A 328 11.24 -4.80 14.61
C VAL A 328 9.71 -4.82 14.58
N MET A 329 9.09 -3.79 15.15
CA MET A 329 7.62 -3.67 15.16
C MET A 329 7.09 -3.32 13.76
N ARG A 330 6.11 -4.10 13.29
CA ARG A 330 5.33 -3.90 12.08
C ARG A 330 4.16 -2.99 12.40
N GLY A 331 3.95 -2.02 11.54
CA GLY A 331 2.92 -1.00 11.61
C GLY A 331 3.00 -0.12 10.37
N ASP A 332 2.19 0.92 10.34
CA ASP A 332 2.12 1.92 9.28
C ASP A 332 3.50 2.47 8.82
N HIS A 333 4.39 2.85 9.75
CA HIS A 333 5.76 3.30 9.42
C HIS A 333 6.64 2.18 8.85
N TYR A 334 6.60 0.98 9.41
CA TYR A 334 7.36 -0.18 8.89
C TYR A 334 6.97 -0.46 7.42
N HIS A 335 5.67 -0.48 7.15
CA HIS A 335 5.13 -0.71 5.81
C HIS A 335 5.44 0.47 4.86
N GLY A 336 5.34 1.71 5.34
CA GLY A 336 5.64 2.91 4.56
C GLY A 336 7.12 2.97 4.17
N GLN A 337 8.02 2.68 5.11
CA GLN A 337 9.45 2.56 4.82
C GLN A 337 9.75 1.49 3.76
N ALA A 338 9.13 0.30 3.86
CA ALA A 338 9.31 -0.75 2.86
C ALA A 338 8.82 -0.32 1.46
N LEU A 339 7.74 0.46 1.40
CA LEU A 339 7.21 1.04 0.18
C LEU A 339 8.14 2.13 -0.40
N ILE A 340 8.69 3.00 0.45
CA ILE A 340 9.68 4.02 0.08
C ILE A 340 10.94 3.37 -0.49
N ALA A 341 11.44 2.29 0.12
CA ALA A 341 12.58 1.54 -0.38
C ALA A 341 12.29 0.90 -1.76
N ALA A 342 11.09 0.36 -1.95
CA ALA A 342 10.66 -0.18 -3.24
C ALA A 342 10.61 0.91 -4.34
N ILE A 343 10.11 2.10 -4.02
CA ILE A 343 10.10 3.25 -4.95
C ILE A 343 11.54 3.66 -5.29
N ALA A 344 12.44 3.73 -4.31
CA ALA A 344 13.85 4.05 -4.52
C ALA A 344 14.54 3.04 -5.46
N LEU A 345 14.19 1.76 -5.35
CA LEU A 345 14.69 0.71 -6.25
C LEU A 345 14.12 0.86 -7.66
N LEU A 346 12.80 1.03 -7.80
CA LEU A 346 12.13 1.19 -9.09
C LEU A 346 12.64 2.43 -9.85
N ALA A 347 13.05 3.48 -9.13
CA ALA A 347 13.62 4.70 -9.70
C ALA A 347 14.86 4.45 -10.59
N GLY A 348 15.57 3.32 -10.39
CA GLY A 348 16.67 2.90 -11.25
C GLY A 348 16.24 2.53 -12.68
N GLY A 349 15.00 2.06 -12.86
CA GLY A 349 14.40 1.74 -14.16
C GLY A 349 13.53 2.85 -14.76
N ALA A 350 13.33 3.96 -14.05
CA ALA A 350 12.51 5.09 -14.47
C ALA A 350 13.28 6.11 -15.32
N SER A 351 12.54 6.97 -16.05
CA SER A 351 13.12 8.11 -16.76
C SER A 351 13.80 9.10 -15.80
N PRO A 352 14.74 9.95 -16.27
CA PRO A 352 15.36 10.97 -15.43
C PRO A 352 14.34 11.88 -14.73
N GLN A 353 13.27 12.27 -15.43
CA GLN A 353 12.24 13.17 -14.89
C GLN A 353 11.40 12.50 -13.81
N GLU A 354 11.02 11.23 -13.98
CA GLU A 354 10.31 10.45 -12.94
C GLU A 354 11.21 10.27 -11.71
N ARG A 355 12.47 9.89 -11.92
CA ARG A 355 13.45 9.70 -10.85
C ARG A 355 13.63 10.96 -10.01
N GLU A 356 13.76 12.12 -10.64
CA GLU A 356 13.87 13.40 -9.94
C GLU A 356 12.66 13.68 -9.04
N ARG A 357 11.43 13.51 -9.56
CA ARG A 357 10.21 13.69 -8.75
C ARG A 357 10.14 12.70 -7.59
N TRP A 358 10.49 11.44 -7.82
CA TRP A 358 10.44 10.41 -6.78
C TRP A 358 11.50 10.64 -5.71
N TYR A 359 12.71 11.06 -6.09
CA TYR A 359 13.78 11.40 -5.16
C TYR A 359 13.37 12.56 -4.25
N GLY A 360 12.72 13.59 -4.79
CA GLY A 360 12.20 14.70 -3.99
C GLY A 360 11.18 14.24 -2.96
N ARG A 361 10.24 13.36 -3.33
CA ARG A 361 9.26 12.78 -2.41
C ARG A 361 9.90 11.91 -1.33
N ILE A 362 10.81 11.00 -1.71
CA ILE A 362 11.55 10.14 -0.79
C ILE A 362 12.32 10.98 0.22
N LYS A 363 13.02 12.03 -0.21
CA LYS A 363 13.68 12.98 0.69
C LYS A 363 12.72 13.66 1.65
N GLY A 364 11.57 14.12 1.16
CA GLY A 364 10.54 14.70 2.00
C GLY A 364 10.08 13.76 3.11
N TRP A 365 9.85 12.48 2.78
CA TRP A 365 9.48 11.48 3.79
C TRP A 365 10.63 11.15 4.74
N ILE A 366 11.87 11.07 4.25
CA ILE A 366 13.06 10.89 5.09
C ILE A 366 13.19 12.01 6.13
N GLU A 367 12.96 13.26 5.72
CA GLU A 367 13.08 14.42 6.61
C GLU A 367 11.96 14.52 7.65
N ARG A 368 10.74 14.06 7.30
CA ARG A 368 9.56 14.21 8.14
C ARG A 368 9.26 13.00 9.04
N ASP A 369 9.77 11.82 8.73
CA ASP A 369 9.61 10.63 9.58
C ASP A 369 10.47 10.71 10.85
N THR A 370 9.89 11.29 11.90
CA THR A 370 10.51 11.39 13.22
C THR A 370 10.13 10.23 14.16
N VAL A 371 9.17 9.39 13.75
CA VAL A 371 8.71 8.21 14.52
C VAL A 371 9.68 7.05 14.34
N SER A 372 10.12 6.83 13.10
CA SER A 372 11.04 5.76 12.75
C SER A 372 12.00 6.27 11.67
N PRO A 373 13.18 6.81 12.04
CA PRO A 373 14.11 7.41 11.09
C PRO A 373 14.51 6.44 9.96
N ILE A 374 14.15 6.79 8.72
CA ILE A 374 14.27 5.91 7.54
C ILE A 374 15.72 5.51 7.27
N LEU A 375 16.66 6.48 7.34
CA LEU A 375 18.07 6.29 7.01
C LEU A 375 18.83 5.40 7.99
N THR A 376 18.25 5.06 9.14
CA THR A 376 18.85 4.16 10.15
C THR A 376 17.91 3.02 10.54
N SER A 377 16.79 2.84 9.83
CA SER A 377 15.78 1.83 10.15
C SER A 377 16.40 0.43 10.27
N ARG A 378 15.97 -0.30 11.30
CA ARG A 378 16.51 -1.62 11.64
C ARG A 378 16.09 -2.71 10.66
N GLN A 379 15.00 -2.49 9.90
CA GLN A 379 14.51 -3.45 8.93
C GLN A 379 15.37 -3.55 7.67
N PHE A 380 16.18 -2.52 7.38
CA PHE A 380 16.92 -2.45 6.13
C PHE A 380 18.29 -3.10 6.22
N GLY A 381 18.59 -3.94 5.23
CA GLY A 381 19.95 -4.34 4.92
C GLY A 381 20.73 -3.20 4.24
N VAL A 382 22.04 -3.39 4.07
CA VAL A 382 22.93 -2.37 3.50
C VAL A 382 22.56 -1.96 2.07
N GLY A 383 21.93 -2.84 1.28
CA GLY A 383 21.47 -2.52 -0.07
C GLY A 383 20.37 -1.45 -0.12
N ASP A 384 19.36 -1.56 0.76
CA ASP A 384 18.31 -0.53 0.85
C ASP A 384 18.86 0.75 1.47
N LEU A 385 19.69 0.63 2.51
CA LEU A 385 20.35 1.79 3.11
C LEU A 385 21.19 2.55 2.07
N ALA A 386 22.01 1.87 1.28
CA ALA A 386 22.84 2.50 0.25
C ALA A 386 21.98 3.26 -0.78
N ARG A 387 20.87 2.68 -1.23
CA ARG A 387 19.93 3.35 -2.14
C ARG A 387 19.31 4.58 -1.50
N LEU A 388 18.80 4.47 -0.27
CA LEU A 388 18.13 5.57 0.43
C LEU A 388 19.11 6.70 0.79
N HIS A 389 20.33 6.38 1.20
CA HIS A 389 21.40 7.35 1.43
C HIS A 389 21.83 8.02 0.13
N ALA A 390 21.89 7.30 -1.00
CA ALA A 390 22.16 7.91 -2.31
C ALA A 390 21.04 8.87 -2.73
N VAL A 391 19.77 8.54 -2.45
CA VAL A 391 18.65 9.47 -2.66
C VAL A 391 18.80 10.69 -1.76
N ALA A 392 19.10 10.52 -0.47
CA ALA A 392 19.30 11.61 0.49
C ALA A 392 20.48 12.53 0.12
N ALA A 393 21.58 11.96 -0.39
CA ALA A 393 22.77 12.70 -0.80
C ALA A 393 22.65 13.36 -2.20
N SER A 394 21.60 13.06 -2.96
CA SER A 394 21.37 13.68 -4.28
C SER A 394 21.23 15.21 -4.18
N PRO A 395 21.33 15.98 -5.28
CA PRO A 395 21.06 17.43 -5.25
C PRO A 395 19.56 17.79 -5.27
N VAL A 396 18.67 16.81 -5.44
CA VAL A 396 17.21 17.05 -5.54
C VAL A 396 16.66 17.61 -4.21
N PRO A 397 15.87 18.70 -4.20
CA PRO A 397 15.29 19.21 -2.97
C PRO A 397 14.19 18.28 -2.43
N ALA A 398 14.01 18.25 -1.11
CA ALA A 398 12.91 17.55 -0.48
C ALA A 398 11.56 18.17 -0.89
N ALA A 399 10.62 17.34 -1.32
CA ALA A 399 9.28 17.75 -1.73
C ALA A 399 8.30 17.65 -0.55
N PRO A 400 7.39 18.63 -0.36
CA PRO A 400 6.25 18.46 0.52
C PRO A 400 5.26 17.44 -0.06
N GLU A 401 4.43 16.86 0.79
CA GLU A 401 3.25 16.14 0.32
C GLU A 401 2.27 17.10 -0.37
N PRO A 402 1.71 16.73 -1.53
CA PRO A 402 0.75 17.57 -2.21
C PRO A 402 -0.53 17.69 -1.37
N LEU A 403 -0.97 18.92 -1.17
CA LEU A 403 -2.26 19.22 -0.55
C LEU A 403 -3.40 18.84 -1.49
N GLY A 404 -4.57 18.58 -0.92
CA GLY A 404 -5.79 18.26 -1.65
C GLY A 404 -6.35 16.89 -1.28
N HIS A 405 -7.32 16.45 -2.08
CA HIS A 405 -8.08 15.24 -1.87
C HIS A 405 -7.80 14.22 -2.98
N ARG A 406 -7.63 12.97 -2.58
CA ARG A 406 -7.51 11.81 -3.46
C ARG A 406 -8.59 10.80 -3.12
N LEU A 407 -9.45 10.51 -4.10
CA LEU A 407 -10.48 9.48 -3.98
C LEU A 407 -10.05 8.23 -4.76
N PHE A 408 -10.15 7.06 -4.13
CA PHE A 408 -9.86 5.75 -4.70
C PHE A 408 -11.14 4.91 -4.69
N PRO A 409 -12.10 5.21 -5.58
CA PRO A 409 -13.43 4.62 -5.50
C PRO A 409 -13.43 3.12 -5.77
N ALA A 410 -12.51 2.56 -6.57
CA ALA A 410 -12.47 1.12 -6.81
C ALA A 410 -12.09 0.29 -5.56
N MET A 411 -11.32 0.85 -4.62
CA MET A 411 -11.01 0.22 -3.33
C MET A 411 -11.69 0.87 -2.12
N ASP A 412 -12.68 1.73 -2.33
CA ASP A 412 -13.47 2.38 -1.28
C ASP A 412 -12.61 3.10 -0.23
N ARG A 413 -11.61 3.88 -0.69
CA ARG A 413 -10.73 4.70 0.15
C ARG A 413 -10.74 6.16 -0.27
N ALA A 414 -10.50 7.06 0.69
CA ALA A 414 -10.24 8.46 0.42
C ALA A 414 -9.08 8.97 1.29
N VAL A 415 -8.30 9.89 0.75
CA VAL A 415 -7.24 10.59 1.46
C VAL A 415 -7.42 12.08 1.29
N HIS A 416 -7.27 12.83 2.38
CA HIS A 416 -7.41 14.27 2.37
C HIS A 416 -6.22 14.91 3.09
N ARG A 417 -5.57 15.88 2.45
CA ARG A 417 -4.43 16.62 3.00
C ARG A 417 -4.69 18.12 2.94
N THR A 418 -4.47 18.77 4.08
CA THR A 418 -4.55 20.21 4.24
C THR A 418 -3.24 20.72 4.87
N PRO A 419 -2.97 22.04 4.90
CA PRO A 419 -1.82 22.56 5.62
C PRO A 419 -1.80 22.22 7.12
N ARG A 420 -2.94 21.80 7.70
CA ARG A 420 -3.12 21.51 9.13
C ARG A 420 -3.14 20.02 9.45
N PHE A 421 -3.63 19.17 8.54
CA PHE A 421 -3.82 17.75 8.82
C PHE A 421 -3.88 16.85 7.59
N THR A 422 -3.67 15.56 7.84
CA THR A 422 -3.94 14.46 6.91
C THR A 422 -5.05 13.57 7.46
N ALA A 423 -5.97 13.10 6.62
CA ALA A 423 -7.01 12.14 6.99
C ALA A 423 -7.18 11.05 5.94
N ALA A 424 -7.59 9.86 6.39
CA ALA A 424 -7.81 8.67 5.58
C ALA A 424 -9.13 8.02 5.96
N LEU A 425 -9.99 7.77 4.97
CA LEU A 425 -11.29 7.13 5.15
C LEU A 425 -11.28 5.71 4.60
N ALA A 426 -11.78 4.76 5.38
CA ALA A 426 -11.97 3.37 5.01
C ALA A 426 -13.46 3.00 5.00
N MET A 427 -13.94 2.57 3.84
CA MET A 427 -15.32 2.10 3.62
C MET A 427 -15.31 0.66 3.10
N ALA A 428 -16.50 0.08 2.94
CA ALA A 428 -16.74 -1.25 2.40
C ALA A 428 -18.05 -1.27 1.61
N SER A 429 -18.12 -2.12 0.59
CA SER A 429 -19.23 -2.26 -0.37
C SER A 429 -19.38 -3.70 -0.86
N ASP A 430 -20.25 -3.93 -1.85
CA ASP A 430 -20.31 -5.19 -2.58
C ASP A 430 -19.00 -5.55 -3.34
N ARG A 431 -18.11 -4.57 -3.55
CA ARG A 431 -16.80 -4.73 -4.18
C ARG A 431 -15.66 -4.89 -3.18
N ILE A 432 -15.78 -4.32 -1.99
CA ILE A 432 -14.69 -4.26 -1.01
C ILE A 432 -15.14 -4.76 0.35
N ALA A 433 -14.38 -5.71 0.90
CA ALA A 433 -14.67 -6.35 2.17
C ALA A 433 -14.68 -5.37 3.33
N HIS A 434 -15.46 -5.70 4.38
CA HIS A 434 -15.39 -5.02 5.66
C HIS A 434 -13.97 -5.01 6.22
N TYR A 435 -13.28 -6.15 6.11
CA TYR A 435 -11.91 -6.37 6.56
C TYR A 435 -11.36 -7.69 6.00
N GLU A 436 -10.08 -7.94 6.27
CA GLU A 436 -9.49 -9.26 6.06
C GLU A 436 -8.93 -9.82 7.37
N CYS A 437 -9.26 -11.07 7.66
CA CYS A 437 -8.53 -11.95 8.56
C CYS A 437 -8.11 -13.22 7.82
N GLY A 438 -7.10 -13.92 8.33
CA GLY A 438 -6.55 -15.12 7.71
C GLY A 438 -5.21 -15.48 8.33
N ASN A 439 -4.84 -16.76 8.31
CA ASN A 439 -3.60 -17.25 8.94
C ASN A 439 -3.45 -16.86 10.43
N GLY A 440 -4.57 -16.70 11.14
CA GLY A 440 -4.59 -16.24 12.52
C GLY A 440 -4.21 -14.77 12.72
N GLU A 441 -4.22 -13.95 11.65
CA GLU A 441 -4.01 -12.50 11.68
C GLU A 441 -5.36 -11.72 11.67
N ASN A 442 -5.41 -10.59 12.37
CA ASN A 442 -6.52 -9.61 12.39
C ASN A 442 -7.93 -10.18 12.71
N PRO A 443 -8.10 -11.03 13.74
CA PRO A 443 -9.37 -11.70 14.00
C PRO A 443 -10.53 -10.75 14.36
N ARG A 444 -10.23 -9.50 14.77
CA ARG A 444 -11.20 -8.51 15.29
C ARG A 444 -11.37 -7.29 14.41
N GLY A 445 -10.86 -7.31 13.18
CA GLY A 445 -10.91 -6.18 12.26
C GLY A 445 -12.30 -5.81 11.71
N TRP A 446 -13.39 -6.41 12.20
CA TRP A 446 -14.74 -6.36 11.62
C TRP A 446 -15.22 -4.96 11.19
N HIS A 447 -14.87 -3.95 11.98
CA HIS A 447 -15.38 -2.59 11.82
C HIS A 447 -14.43 -1.64 11.09
N THR A 448 -13.26 -2.08 10.62
CA THR A 448 -12.29 -1.19 9.95
C THR A 448 -12.82 -0.61 8.63
N GLY A 449 -13.74 -1.30 7.94
CA GLY A 449 -14.46 -0.79 6.76
C GLY A 449 -15.82 -0.14 7.06
N SER A 450 -16.18 0.12 8.32
CA SER A 450 -17.50 0.68 8.72
C SER A 450 -17.52 2.23 8.70
N GLY A 451 -16.76 2.83 7.78
CA GLY A 451 -16.58 4.28 7.70
C GLY A 451 -15.55 4.79 8.71
N MET A 452 -14.44 4.07 8.87
CA MET A 452 -13.37 4.44 9.79
C MET A 452 -12.59 5.64 9.24
N LEU A 453 -12.48 6.71 10.03
CA LEU A 453 -11.79 7.95 9.67
C LEU A 453 -10.53 8.10 10.54
N SER A 454 -9.39 7.74 9.96
CA SER A 454 -8.08 7.96 10.58
C SER A 454 -7.54 9.34 10.25
N TRP A 455 -6.79 9.98 11.17
CA TRP A 455 -6.26 11.31 10.92
C TRP A 455 -5.06 11.68 11.82
N TRP A 456 -4.23 12.60 11.29
CA TRP A 456 -3.00 13.09 11.88
C TRP A 456 -2.94 14.63 11.78
N PRO A 457 -2.80 15.36 12.90
CA PRO A 457 -2.31 16.73 12.87
C PRO A 457 -0.96 16.80 12.17
N ARG A 458 -0.68 17.93 11.51
CA ARG A 458 0.63 18.20 10.93
C ARG A 458 1.74 18.00 11.97
N GLY A 459 2.77 17.23 11.60
CA GLY A 459 3.93 16.96 12.46
C GLY A 459 3.72 15.85 13.49
N SER A 460 2.62 15.10 13.41
CA SER A 460 2.40 13.89 14.20
C SER A 460 2.29 12.66 13.28
N GLY A 461 2.93 11.56 13.64
CA GLY A 461 2.95 10.33 12.83
C GLY A 461 2.59 9.05 13.59
N ASP A 462 2.73 9.03 14.91
CA ASP A 462 2.74 7.81 15.74
C ASP A 462 1.36 7.33 16.21
N GLN A 463 0.28 8.05 15.86
CA GLN A 463 -1.08 7.80 16.36
C GLN A 463 -1.52 6.33 16.23
N TYR A 464 -1.25 5.71 15.08
CA TYR A 464 -1.64 4.31 14.78
C TYR A 464 -0.46 3.34 14.87
N THR A 465 0.74 3.86 15.16
CA THR A 465 1.98 3.10 15.33
C THR A 465 2.18 2.65 16.77
N ASP A 466 1.95 3.53 17.74
CA ASP A 466 2.32 3.33 19.14
C ASP A 466 1.37 2.38 19.89
N TRP A 467 1.44 1.08 19.57
CA TRP A 467 0.61 0.04 20.19
C TRP A 467 -0.90 0.32 20.11
N TYR A 468 -1.34 1.00 19.05
CA TYR A 468 -2.74 1.29 18.79
C TYR A 468 -3.57 0.01 18.67
N TRP A 469 -3.28 -0.81 17.64
CA TRP A 469 -4.05 -2.02 17.32
C TRP A 469 -4.15 -3.08 18.44
N PRO A 470 -3.10 -3.37 19.23
CA PRO A 470 -3.20 -4.35 20.30
C PRO A 470 -3.98 -3.84 21.52
N THR A 471 -4.24 -2.53 21.65
CA THR A 471 -4.90 -1.95 22.84
C THR A 471 -6.25 -1.28 22.55
N VAL A 472 -6.57 -1.00 21.29
CA VAL A 472 -7.81 -0.33 20.87
C VAL A 472 -9.07 -1.13 21.23
N ASP A 473 -10.18 -0.41 21.40
CA ASP A 473 -11.50 -1.03 21.32
C ASP A 473 -11.90 -1.27 19.87
N TRP A 474 -11.89 -2.55 19.47
CA TRP A 474 -12.33 -2.95 18.13
C TRP A 474 -13.82 -2.66 17.88
N TYR A 475 -14.63 -2.43 18.92
CA TYR A 475 -16.02 -1.99 18.80
C TYR A 475 -16.16 -0.46 18.72
N ARG A 476 -15.09 0.32 18.92
CA ARG A 476 -15.14 1.78 18.87
C ARG A 476 -14.02 2.38 18.02
N LEU A 477 -13.94 1.97 16.75
CA LEU A 477 -13.00 2.55 15.80
C LEU A 477 -13.47 3.95 15.34
N PRO A 478 -12.56 4.92 15.15
CA PRO A 478 -12.91 6.34 14.95
C PRO A 478 -13.74 6.54 13.69
N GLY A 479 -14.84 7.31 13.78
CA GLY A 479 -15.74 7.64 12.67
C GLY A 479 -16.81 6.59 12.35
N THR A 480 -16.70 5.37 12.89
CA THR A 480 -17.60 4.27 12.57
C THR A 480 -19.00 4.44 13.15
N THR A 481 -19.99 3.78 12.55
CA THR A 481 -21.30 3.54 13.19
C THR A 481 -21.49 2.03 13.31
N VAL A 482 -21.77 1.52 14.49
CA VAL A 482 -21.75 0.08 14.78
C VAL A 482 -22.86 -0.34 15.73
N SER A 483 -23.36 -1.56 15.55
CA SER A 483 -24.13 -2.26 16.57
C SER A 483 -23.16 -2.69 17.67
N THR A 484 -23.55 -2.56 18.94
CA THR A 484 -22.72 -3.01 20.07
C THR A 484 -22.78 -4.53 20.29
N ARG A 485 -23.49 -5.26 19.41
CA ARG A 485 -23.56 -6.73 19.39
C ARG A 485 -22.16 -7.32 19.40
N ARG A 486 -21.94 -8.30 20.28
CA ARG A 486 -20.66 -9.01 20.34
C ARG A 486 -20.49 -9.90 19.09
N LEU A 487 -19.31 -9.81 18.47
CA LEU A 487 -18.92 -10.60 17.31
C LEU A 487 -17.83 -11.61 17.71
N PRO A 488 -17.90 -12.86 17.22
CA PRO A 488 -16.81 -13.82 17.40
C PRO A 488 -15.59 -13.42 16.55
N ASP A 489 -14.39 -13.79 17.00
CA ASP A 489 -13.17 -13.71 16.20
C ASP A 489 -13.41 -14.35 14.82
N ARG A 490 -13.00 -13.65 13.75
CA ARG A 490 -13.20 -14.04 12.34
C ARG A 490 -14.65 -14.02 11.83
N ALA A 491 -15.58 -13.34 12.52
CA ALA A 491 -16.95 -13.18 12.06
C ALA A 491 -17.04 -12.70 10.60
N GLY A 492 -17.87 -13.37 9.80
CA GLY A 492 -18.05 -13.08 8.38
C GLY A 492 -17.11 -13.83 7.44
N GLY A 493 -16.07 -14.48 7.97
CA GLY A 493 -15.13 -15.31 7.19
C GLY A 493 -13.79 -14.63 6.92
N GLU A 494 -12.86 -15.42 6.40
CA GLU A 494 -11.48 -15.01 6.10
C GLU A 494 -11.32 -14.50 4.65
N TRP A 495 -10.16 -13.95 4.33
CA TRP A 495 -9.75 -13.61 2.95
C TRP A 495 -10.70 -12.65 2.21
N GLY A 496 -11.26 -11.69 2.94
CA GLY A 496 -12.16 -10.68 2.37
C GLY A 496 -13.56 -11.19 2.01
N ALA A 497 -13.96 -12.36 2.51
CA ALA A 497 -15.32 -12.88 2.31
C ALA A 497 -16.45 -11.91 2.74
N PRO A 498 -16.40 -11.24 3.91
CA PRO A 498 -17.53 -10.44 4.36
C PRO A 498 -17.59 -9.08 3.66
N ARG A 499 -18.54 -8.95 2.72
CA ARG A 499 -18.86 -7.72 1.99
C ARG A 499 -20.30 -7.29 2.28
N PRO A 500 -20.56 -6.00 2.58
CA PRO A 500 -21.93 -5.53 2.71
C PRO A 500 -22.62 -5.55 1.35
N ALA A 501 -23.84 -6.09 1.28
CA ALA A 501 -24.66 -6.09 0.07
C ALA A 501 -25.27 -4.70 -0.20
N VAL A 502 -24.42 -3.76 -0.62
CA VAL A 502 -24.71 -2.34 -0.86
C VAL A 502 -23.87 -1.82 -2.02
N ARG A 503 -24.48 -1.02 -2.89
CA ARG A 503 -23.82 -0.45 -4.08
C ARG A 503 -23.36 0.99 -3.90
N TRP A 504 -24.15 1.81 -3.19
CA TRP A 504 -23.86 3.23 -3.01
C TRP A 504 -22.74 3.41 -1.99
N VAL A 505 -21.49 3.37 -2.47
CA VAL A 505 -20.27 3.69 -1.73
C VAL A 505 -19.30 4.35 -2.70
N GLY A 506 -18.81 5.54 -2.35
CA GLY A 506 -17.99 6.34 -3.23
C GLY A 506 -18.20 7.83 -3.01
N GLY A 507 -17.90 8.64 -4.02
CA GLY A 507 -18.00 10.09 -3.89
C GLY A 507 -17.46 10.82 -5.09
N THR A 508 -17.39 12.15 -4.97
CA THR A 508 -16.83 13.05 -5.98
C THR A 508 -15.83 14.01 -5.34
N THR A 509 -14.86 14.47 -6.13
CA THR A 509 -13.85 15.44 -5.68
C THR A 509 -13.39 16.34 -6.82
N ASP A 510 -13.04 17.59 -6.52
CA ASP A 510 -12.36 18.49 -7.48
C ASP A 510 -10.82 18.44 -7.34
N GLY A 511 -10.30 17.51 -6.52
CA GLY A 511 -8.88 17.43 -6.15
C GLY A 511 -8.51 18.24 -4.91
N THR A 512 -9.41 19.09 -4.38
CA THR A 512 -9.21 19.86 -3.16
C THR A 512 -10.27 19.54 -2.11
N TYR A 513 -11.54 19.57 -2.47
CA TYR A 513 -12.68 19.25 -1.63
C TYR A 513 -13.35 17.96 -2.11
N ALA A 514 -14.14 17.33 -1.25
CA ALA A 514 -14.87 16.11 -1.62
C ALA A 514 -16.19 15.92 -0.88
N ALA A 515 -17.11 15.24 -1.56
CA ALA A 515 -18.34 14.69 -1.00
C ALA A 515 -18.28 13.16 -1.12
N VAL A 516 -18.08 12.48 0.00
CA VAL A 516 -17.93 11.01 0.07
C VAL A 516 -19.04 10.44 0.92
N GLY A 517 -19.56 9.26 0.58
CA GLY A 517 -20.53 8.58 1.41
C GLY A 517 -20.50 7.05 1.30
N GLN A 518 -21.09 6.43 2.31
CA GLN A 518 -21.22 4.99 2.44
C GLN A 518 -22.66 4.66 2.87
N HIS A 519 -23.32 3.83 2.07
CA HIS A 519 -24.45 3.04 2.55
C HIS A 519 -23.89 1.89 3.38
N LEU A 520 -23.97 2.00 4.71
CA LEU A 520 -23.46 0.99 5.61
C LEU A 520 -24.52 -0.09 5.87
N LYS A 521 -24.09 -1.35 5.77
CA LYS A 521 -24.71 -2.49 6.48
C LYS A 521 -23.68 -3.04 7.47
N GLY A 522 -24.05 -3.20 8.73
CA GLY A 522 -23.13 -3.68 9.77
C GLY A 522 -22.75 -5.16 9.58
N LEU A 523 -21.48 -5.51 9.76
CA LEU A 523 -21.03 -6.91 9.71
C LEU A 523 -21.74 -7.73 10.79
N GLY A 524 -22.37 -8.84 10.41
CA GLY A 524 -23.06 -9.74 11.34
C GLY A 524 -24.22 -9.10 12.11
N SER A 525 -24.77 -8.00 11.57
CA SER A 525 -25.75 -7.13 12.24
C SER A 525 -26.88 -6.75 11.28
N THR A 526 -28.04 -6.41 11.83
CA THR A 526 -29.17 -5.82 11.07
C THR A 526 -28.98 -4.32 10.80
N LEU A 527 -27.96 -3.69 11.40
CA LEU A 527 -27.68 -2.26 11.28
C LEU A 527 -27.59 -1.80 9.82
N GLN A 528 -28.34 -0.75 9.50
CA GLN A 528 -28.18 0.06 8.29
C GLN A 528 -27.98 1.53 8.65
N ALA A 529 -27.17 2.23 7.85
CA ALA A 529 -26.98 3.66 7.99
C ALA A 529 -26.52 4.33 6.68
N ARG A 530 -26.80 5.62 6.55
CA ARG A 530 -26.28 6.50 5.51
C ARG A 530 -25.26 7.44 6.13
N LYS A 531 -23.99 7.29 5.76
CA LYS A 531 -22.88 8.06 6.33
C LYS A 531 -22.25 8.88 5.23
N SER A 532 -22.05 10.17 5.47
CA SER A 532 -21.36 11.07 4.53
C SER A 532 -20.29 11.91 5.21
N TRP A 533 -19.23 12.16 4.48
CA TRP A 533 -18.07 12.97 4.86
C TRP A 533 -17.84 14.04 3.81
N PHE A 534 -17.82 15.29 4.26
CA PHE A 534 -17.49 16.45 3.42
C PHE A 534 -16.14 16.98 3.85
N PHE A 535 -15.15 16.76 3.00
CA PHE A 535 -13.76 17.15 3.25
C PHE A 535 -13.55 18.59 2.77
N LEU A 536 -13.20 19.47 3.71
CA LEU A 536 -13.05 20.91 3.52
C LEU A 536 -11.58 21.34 3.69
N ASP A 537 -11.33 22.64 3.68
CA ASP A 537 -10.00 23.24 3.82
C ASP A 537 -9.35 22.94 5.17
N ASP A 538 -10.15 22.89 6.23
CA ASP A 538 -9.63 22.77 7.60
C ASP A 538 -10.50 21.91 8.54
N ALA A 539 -11.52 21.25 7.97
CA ALA A 539 -12.52 20.49 8.69
C ALA A 539 -13.01 19.28 7.88
N VAL A 540 -13.59 18.30 8.58
CA VAL A 540 -14.40 17.23 7.97
C VAL A 540 -15.79 17.26 8.60
N VAL A 541 -16.81 17.55 7.80
CA VAL A 541 -18.21 17.49 8.26
C VAL A 541 -18.74 16.07 8.07
N CYS A 542 -19.21 15.46 9.15
CA CYS A 542 -19.62 14.06 9.21
C CYS A 542 -21.12 14.00 9.50
N LEU A 543 -21.90 13.48 8.54
CA LEU A 543 -23.35 13.32 8.66
C LEU A 543 -23.72 11.84 8.70
N GLY A 544 -24.75 11.53 9.47
CA GLY A 544 -25.35 10.20 9.57
C GLY A 544 -26.87 10.27 9.61
N ALA A 545 -27.55 9.44 8.85
CA ALA A 545 -29.01 9.35 8.83
C ALA A 545 -29.51 7.94 8.51
N GLY A 546 -30.80 7.68 8.73
CA GLY A 546 -31.40 6.37 8.50
C GLY A 546 -30.81 5.27 9.38
N ILE A 547 -30.22 5.63 10.52
CA ILE A 547 -29.55 4.67 11.41
C ILE A 547 -30.64 3.80 12.02
N THR A 548 -30.69 2.55 11.56
CA THR A 548 -31.75 1.61 11.90
C THR A 548 -31.14 0.26 12.25
N CYS A 549 -31.57 -0.35 13.35
CA CYS A 549 -31.09 -1.66 13.80
C CYS A 549 -32.20 -2.41 14.54
N ALA A 550 -32.12 -3.74 14.54
CA ALA A 550 -33.04 -4.65 15.24
C ALA A 550 -32.24 -5.80 15.89
N ASP A 551 -31.05 -5.49 16.42
CA ASP A 551 -30.16 -6.46 17.06
C ASP A 551 -30.49 -6.68 18.55
N GLY A 552 -31.39 -5.88 19.14
CA GLY A 552 -31.73 -5.90 20.56
C GLY A 552 -30.65 -5.29 21.46
N VAL A 553 -29.73 -4.50 20.89
CA VAL A 553 -28.60 -3.87 21.59
C VAL A 553 -28.40 -2.42 21.12
N PRO A 554 -27.68 -1.59 21.91
CA PRO A 554 -27.36 -0.23 21.50
C PRO A 554 -26.60 -0.14 20.18
N VAL A 555 -26.80 0.97 19.46
CA VAL A 555 -25.99 1.37 18.30
C VAL A 555 -25.21 2.63 18.65
N GLU A 556 -23.94 2.67 18.27
CA GLU A 556 -23.06 3.81 18.55
C GLU A 556 -22.51 4.40 17.25
N THR A 557 -22.36 5.73 17.20
CA THR A 557 -21.42 6.40 16.28
C THR A 557 -20.21 6.87 17.07
N VAL A 558 -19.03 6.40 16.71
CA VAL A 558 -17.77 6.80 17.33
C VAL A 558 -17.33 8.12 16.71
N VAL A 559 -17.46 9.21 17.46
CA VAL A 559 -16.98 10.52 17.02
C VAL A 559 -15.45 10.49 16.92
N ASP A 560 -14.78 9.88 17.90
CA ASP A 560 -13.36 9.59 17.83
C ASP A 560 -12.91 8.56 18.87
N ASN A 561 -11.72 7.99 18.66
CA ASN A 561 -11.05 7.14 19.63
C ASN A 561 -9.53 7.29 19.47
N ARG A 562 -8.92 8.13 20.32
CA ARG A 562 -7.51 8.54 20.22
C ARG A 562 -6.66 7.84 21.26
N ASN A 563 -5.62 7.14 20.79
CA ASN A 563 -4.51 6.70 21.63
C ASN A 563 -3.71 7.93 22.07
N LEU A 564 -3.51 8.07 23.38
CA LEU A 564 -2.81 9.19 24.03
C LEU A 564 -1.36 8.83 24.40
N GLY A 565 -0.91 7.63 24.03
CA GLY A 565 0.35 7.05 24.47
C GLY A 565 0.26 6.41 25.85
N GLU A 566 1.40 5.97 26.37
CA GLU A 566 1.51 5.48 27.75
C GLU A 566 1.36 6.64 28.73
N ASN A 567 0.46 6.50 29.71
CA ASN A 567 0.19 7.52 30.73
C ASN A 567 -0.26 8.90 30.22
N GLY A 568 -0.81 9.00 29.00
CA GLY A 568 -1.18 10.28 28.37
C GLY A 568 -1.98 11.24 29.27
N THR A 569 -1.58 12.50 29.33
CA THR A 569 -2.19 13.54 30.20
C THR A 569 -2.86 14.66 29.43
N GLN A 570 -2.90 14.59 28.09
CA GLN A 570 -3.48 15.59 27.20
C GLN A 570 -4.90 15.96 27.70
N PRO A 571 -5.17 17.21 28.09
CA PRO A 571 -6.47 17.62 28.60
C PRO A 571 -7.57 17.48 27.55
N LEU A 572 -8.71 16.94 27.97
CA LEU A 572 -9.96 17.06 27.24
C LEU A 572 -10.75 18.23 27.81
N VAL A 573 -10.94 19.28 27.02
CA VAL A 573 -11.78 20.42 27.39
C VAL A 573 -13.11 20.34 26.65
N ARG A 574 -14.21 20.54 27.37
CA ARG A 574 -15.56 20.56 26.80
C ARG A 574 -16.18 21.95 26.93
N GLY A 575 -16.93 22.34 25.93
CA GLY A 575 -17.82 23.49 25.97
C GLY A 575 -19.20 23.14 25.43
N ARG A 576 -20.07 24.15 25.30
CA ARG A 576 -21.39 23.94 24.70
C ARG A 576 -21.24 23.47 23.25
N ASN A 577 -21.65 22.23 22.99
CA ASN A 577 -21.63 21.60 21.67
C ASN A 577 -20.23 21.41 21.05
N TRP A 578 -19.16 21.41 21.83
CA TRP A 578 -17.82 21.09 21.33
C TRP A 578 -16.93 20.45 22.40
N ALA A 579 -15.92 19.71 21.92
CA ALA A 579 -14.83 19.19 22.73
C ALA A 579 -13.49 19.44 22.02
N HIS A 580 -12.41 19.58 22.79
CA HIS A 580 -11.05 19.75 22.29
C HIS A 580 -10.10 18.87 23.10
N LEU A 581 -9.22 18.17 22.41
CA LEU A 581 -8.15 17.36 22.99
C LEU A 581 -6.80 17.97 22.63
N GLU A 582 -5.99 18.29 23.64
CA GLU A 582 -4.67 18.91 23.44
C GLU A 582 -3.76 18.04 22.55
N GLY A 583 -2.97 18.70 21.69
CA GLY A 583 -2.08 18.06 20.72
C GLY A 583 -2.80 17.35 19.57
N HIS A 584 -4.15 17.30 19.60
CA HIS A 584 -4.94 16.52 18.66
C HIS A 584 -5.85 17.41 17.82
N GLY A 585 -6.90 17.99 18.40
CA GLY A 585 -7.89 18.73 17.63
C GLY A 585 -9.23 18.85 18.34
N GLY A 586 -10.22 19.38 17.60
CA GLY A 586 -11.55 19.67 18.11
C GLY A 586 -12.66 18.89 17.41
N TRP A 587 -13.79 18.76 18.10
CA TRP A 587 -15.04 18.22 17.55
C TRP A 587 -16.19 19.15 17.90
N ILE A 588 -17.10 19.37 16.95
CA ILE A 588 -18.31 20.21 17.13
C ILE A 588 -19.55 19.37 16.84
N LEU A 589 -20.59 19.51 17.67
CA LEU A 589 -21.91 18.94 17.46
C LEU A 589 -22.87 20.07 17.02
N PRO A 590 -22.98 20.39 15.72
CA PRO A 590 -23.70 21.59 15.25
C PRO A 590 -25.17 21.65 15.70
N HIS A 591 -25.83 20.49 15.81
CA HIS A 591 -27.22 20.36 16.27
C HIS A 591 -27.34 19.96 17.75
N GLY A 592 -26.25 20.02 18.52
CA GLY A 592 -26.21 19.49 19.88
C GLY A 592 -26.21 17.97 19.93
N GLY A 593 -26.63 17.41 21.06
CA GLY A 593 -26.57 15.99 21.36
C GLY A 593 -25.66 15.69 22.56
N GLU A 594 -25.85 14.52 23.16
CA GLU A 594 -25.06 14.09 24.30
C GLU A 594 -23.78 13.39 23.83
N LEU A 595 -22.66 14.14 23.77
CA LEU A 595 -21.35 13.54 23.54
C LEU A 595 -20.92 12.75 24.78
N ARG A 596 -20.87 11.43 24.67
CA ARG A 596 -20.29 10.54 25.68
C ARG A 596 -18.77 10.55 25.54
N THR A 597 -18.08 10.50 26.68
CA THR A 597 -16.61 10.57 26.72
C THR A 597 -16.08 9.59 27.75
N LEU A 598 -15.06 8.81 27.39
CA LEU A 598 -14.37 7.87 28.27
C LEU A 598 -12.87 8.08 28.15
N ARG A 599 -12.20 8.17 29.30
CA ARG A 599 -10.74 8.10 29.40
C ARG A 599 -10.39 6.87 30.22
N GLU A 600 -9.63 5.97 29.64
CA GLU A 600 -9.27 4.70 30.27
C GLU A 600 -7.90 4.21 29.81
N ASP A 601 -7.26 3.41 30.65
CA ASP A 601 -6.03 2.70 30.31
C ASP A 601 -6.41 1.30 29.80
N ARG A 602 -5.94 0.95 28.59
CA ARG A 602 -6.20 -0.33 27.94
C ARG A 602 -4.90 -1.09 27.77
N THR A 603 -4.89 -2.34 28.20
CA THR A 603 -3.71 -3.22 28.14
C THR A 603 -3.96 -4.37 27.17
N GLY A 604 -3.01 -4.63 26.28
CA GLY A 604 -3.10 -5.73 25.32
C GLY A 604 -1.75 -6.10 24.73
N ALA A 605 -1.74 -7.22 24.01
CA ALA A 605 -0.59 -7.77 23.30
C ALA A 605 -0.89 -7.93 21.81
N TRP A 606 0.16 -7.94 20.99
CA TRP A 606 0.03 -8.32 19.58
C TRP A 606 -0.47 -9.76 19.41
N ALA A 607 -0.11 -10.66 20.34
CA ALA A 607 -0.66 -12.03 20.39
C ALA A 607 -2.19 -12.08 20.55
N ASP A 608 -2.83 -11.03 21.10
CA ASP A 608 -4.29 -10.98 21.24
C ASP A 608 -4.98 -10.88 19.87
N ILE A 609 -4.29 -10.37 18.84
CA ILE A 609 -4.80 -10.11 17.50
C ILE A 609 -3.99 -10.78 16.38
N ASN A 610 -2.93 -11.52 16.71
CA ASN A 610 -2.14 -12.26 15.74
C ASN A 610 -1.45 -13.46 16.39
N THR A 611 -1.81 -14.67 15.94
CA THR A 611 -1.27 -15.93 16.51
C THR A 611 0.25 -16.07 16.36
N THR A 612 0.89 -15.31 15.47
CA THR A 612 2.34 -15.37 15.21
C THR A 612 3.13 -14.28 15.96
N SER A 613 2.47 -13.44 16.76
CA SER A 613 3.10 -12.27 17.38
C SER A 613 3.37 -12.44 18.89
N SER A 614 4.18 -11.53 19.42
CA SER A 614 4.67 -11.52 20.81
C SER A 614 3.51 -11.39 21.81
N PRO A 615 3.55 -12.14 22.94
CA PRO A 615 2.60 -11.99 24.04
C PRO A 615 2.95 -10.83 24.99
N GLU A 616 4.00 -10.05 24.70
CA GLU A 616 4.33 -8.83 25.46
C GLU A 616 3.11 -7.90 25.52
N ARG A 617 2.73 -7.51 26.74
CA ARG A 617 1.60 -6.62 26.98
C ARG A 617 2.08 -5.20 27.25
N ARG A 618 1.42 -4.21 26.64
CA ARG A 618 1.63 -2.79 26.93
C ARG A 618 0.30 -2.12 27.24
N THR A 619 0.39 -1.03 28.01
CA THR A 619 -0.74 -0.19 28.36
C THR A 619 -0.70 1.10 27.55
N ARG A 620 -1.83 1.47 26.97
CA ARG A 620 -2.04 2.77 26.33
C ARG A 620 -3.27 3.43 26.91
N ARG A 621 -3.21 4.75 27.07
CA ARG A 621 -4.36 5.53 27.50
C ARG A 621 -5.16 5.98 26.30
N TRP A 622 -6.48 5.97 26.44
CA TRP A 622 -7.39 6.29 25.35
C TRP A 622 -8.31 7.44 25.72
N GLN A 623 -8.62 8.29 24.74
CA GLN A 623 -9.75 9.21 24.79
C GLN A 623 -10.77 8.78 23.74
N THR A 624 -11.90 8.23 24.21
CA THR A 624 -13.01 7.79 23.35
C THR A 624 -14.16 8.77 23.45
N LEU A 625 -14.74 9.13 22.30
CA LEU A 625 -15.87 10.05 22.16
C LEU A 625 -16.93 9.38 21.27
N TRP A 626 -18.18 9.30 21.71
CA TRP A 626 -19.23 8.66 20.92
C TRP A 626 -20.63 9.24 21.17
N LEU A 627 -21.52 8.91 20.24
CA LEU A 627 -22.96 9.16 20.30
C LEU A 627 -23.66 7.82 20.44
N ASP A 628 -24.59 7.74 21.38
CA ASP A 628 -25.44 6.57 21.62
C ASP A 628 -26.81 6.81 20.96
N HIS A 629 -27.19 5.92 20.04
CA HIS A 629 -28.46 5.98 19.32
C HIS A 629 -29.56 5.17 20.01
N GLY A 630 -29.28 4.59 21.18
CA GLY A 630 -30.18 3.71 21.89
C GLY A 630 -30.21 2.30 21.31
N THR A 631 -31.02 1.44 21.94
CA THR A 631 -31.31 0.08 21.46
C THR A 631 -32.35 0.14 20.35
N ASP A 632 -32.10 -0.63 19.29
CA ASP A 632 -32.97 -0.73 18.11
C ASP A 632 -33.45 0.63 17.58
N PRO A 633 -32.52 1.56 17.25
CA PRO A 633 -32.90 2.83 16.67
C PRO A 633 -33.70 2.62 15.39
N ALA A 634 -34.64 3.52 15.13
CA ALA A 634 -35.35 3.64 13.87
C ALA A 634 -35.12 5.06 13.33
N ASP A 635 -34.44 5.16 12.18
CA ASP A 635 -34.15 6.43 11.51
C ASP A 635 -33.42 7.47 12.40
N ALA A 636 -32.51 7.00 13.25
CA ALA A 636 -31.65 7.85 14.05
C ALA A 636 -30.60 8.58 13.18
N ARG A 637 -30.04 9.67 13.71
CA ARG A 637 -29.22 10.63 12.95
C ARG A 637 -28.10 11.19 13.80
N TYR A 638 -27.00 11.58 13.15
CA TYR A 638 -25.96 12.40 13.77
C TYR A 638 -25.46 13.47 12.82
N ALA A 639 -24.86 14.51 13.40
CA ALA A 639 -24.03 15.48 12.70
C ALA A 639 -22.89 15.89 13.65
N TYR A 640 -21.64 15.77 13.20
CA TYR A 640 -20.49 16.35 13.89
C TYR A 640 -19.48 16.91 12.88
N VAL A 641 -18.62 17.82 13.35
CA VAL A 641 -17.51 18.37 12.58
C VAL A 641 -16.22 18.02 13.30
N LEU A 642 -15.28 17.42 12.58
CA LEU A 642 -13.92 17.16 13.03
C LEU A 642 -13.00 18.31 12.58
N LEU A 643 -12.18 18.82 13.50
CA LEU A 643 -11.20 19.90 13.29
C LEU A 643 -9.81 19.43 13.72
N PRO A 644 -9.12 18.60 12.91
CA PRO A 644 -7.81 18.07 13.27
C PRO A 644 -6.77 19.19 13.35
N GLY A 645 -5.91 19.15 14.36
CA GLY A 645 -4.86 20.15 14.60
C GLY A 645 -5.36 21.54 14.99
N ALA A 646 -6.67 21.75 15.13
CA ALA A 646 -7.20 23.03 15.58
C ALA A 646 -6.90 23.26 17.07
N THR A 647 -6.62 24.50 17.42
CA THR A 647 -6.47 24.94 18.81
C THR A 647 -7.83 24.92 19.53
N ARG A 648 -7.78 24.94 20.87
CA ARG A 648 -8.98 25.10 21.69
C ARG A 648 -9.77 26.36 21.34
N ALA A 649 -9.07 27.48 21.13
CA ALA A 649 -9.68 28.76 20.81
C ALA A 649 -10.38 28.73 19.44
N GLU A 650 -9.72 28.18 18.41
CA GLU A 650 -10.32 27.99 17.08
C GLU A 650 -11.54 27.06 17.14
N THR A 651 -11.45 25.97 17.91
CA THR A 651 -12.57 25.03 18.10
C THR A 651 -13.77 25.73 18.73
N ALA A 652 -13.56 26.49 19.81
CA ALA A 652 -14.61 27.24 20.47
C ALA A 652 -15.21 28.33 19.58
N ALA A 653 -14.39 29.07 18.83
CA ALA A 653 -14.84 30.09 17.89
C ALA A 653 -15.67 29.48 16.75
N ARG A 654 -15.20 28.37 16.16
CA ARG A 654 -15.92 27.66 15.09
C ARG A 654 -17.24 27.05 15.58
N ALA A 655 -17.31 26.62 16.83
CA ALA A 655 -18.55 26.14 17.44
C ALA A 655 -19.56 27.28 17.72
N GLY A 656 -19.08 28.50 17.96
CA GLY A 656 -19.90 29.69 18.16
C GLY A 656 -20.41 30.33 16.86
N ASP A 657 -19.72 30.11 15.74
CA ASP A 657 -20.11 30.62 14.42
C ASP A 657 -21.25 29.79 13.82
N ARG A 658 -22.39 30.45 13.55
CA ARG A 658 -23.61 29.84 12.99
C ARG A 658 -23.72 30.01 11.47
N HIS A 659 -22.79 30.71 10.83
CA HIS A 659 -22.88 31.13 9.42
C HIS A 659 -21.89 30.43 8.50
N TRP A 660 -20.82 29.82 9.05
CA TRP A 660 -19.80 29.16 8.24
C TRP A 660 -20.27 27.84 7.60
N LEU A 661 -21.22 27.13 8.23
CA LEU A 661 -21.73 25.84 7.80
C LEU A 661 -23.25 25.79 7.93
N THR A 662 -23.91 25.42 6.84
CA THR A 662 -25.33 25.06 6.82
C THR A 662 -25.47 23.59 6.43
N VAL A 663 -26.14 22.79 7.26
CA VAL A 663 -26.56 21.43 6.87
C VAL A 663 -27.87 21.56 6.11
N LEU A 664 -27.83 21.32 4.80
CA LEU A 664 -28.98 21.48 3.90
C LEU A 664 -29.94 20.30 3.97
N ALA A 665 -29.40 19.09 4.14
CA ALA A 665 -30.16 17.85 4.29
C ALA A 665 -29.36 16.86 5.13
N ASN A 666 -30.05 16.04 5.91
CA ASN A 666 -29.45 14.91 6.63
C ASN A 666 -30.48 13.80 6.85
N ASP A 667 -30.88 13.12 5.79
CA ASP A 667 -31.89 12.06 5.78
C ASP A 667 -31.52 10.89 4.84
N THR A 668 -32.44 9.95 4.65
CA THR A 668 -32.26 8.79 3.78
C THR A 668 -32.37 9.08 2.29
N THR A 669 -32.82 10.27 1.91
CA THR A 669 -32.88 10.75 0.52
C THR A 669 -31.57 11.42 0.14
N ALA A 670 -31.07 12.32 0.99
CA ALA A 670 -29.81 13.02 0.76
C ALA A 670 -29.16 13.52 2.06
N GLN A 671 -27.84 13.70 1.97
CA GLN A 671 -27.05 14.40 2.98
C GLN A 671 -26.24 15.49 2.29
N ALA A 672 -26.27 16.71 2.83
CA ALA A 672 -25.71 17.86 2.12
C ALA A 672 -25.31 19.00 3.04
N VAL A 673 -24.27 19.73 2.64
CA VAL A 673 -23.76 20.91 3.34
C VAL A 673 -23.50 22.05 2.37
N ALA A 674 -23.70 23.27 2.84
CA ALA A 674 -23.22 24.49 2.21
C ALA A 674 -22.23 25.20 3.13
N VAL A 675 -21.10 25.60 2.56
CA VAL A 675 -20.01 26.31 3.22
C VAL A 675 -19.77 27.60 2.42
N PRO A 676 -20.44 28.73 2.78
CA PRO A 676 -20.47 29.94 1.96
C PRO A 676 -19.09 30.53 1.63
N ARG A 677 -18.12 30.33 2.52
CA ARG A 677 -16.71 30.61 2.29
C ARG A 677 -15.95 29.32 2.54
N PRO A 678 -15.46 28.63 1.48
CA PRO A 678 -15.06 29.17 0.18
C PRO A 678 -16.09 29.10 -0.96
N GLY A 679 -17.36 28.82 -0.68
CA GLY A 679 -18.42 28.76 -1.71
C GLY A 679 -18.72 27.34 -2.17
N VAL A 680 -18.57 26.38 -1.25
CA VAL A 680 -18.75 24.94 -1.50
C VAL A 680 -20.18 24.54 -1.17
N THR A 681 -20.83 23.81 -2.07
CA THR A 681 -22.05 23.03 -1.79
C THR A 681 -21.77 21.59 -2.16
N ALA A 682 -21.96 20.68 -1.22
CA ALA A 682 -21.54 19.30 -1.33
C ALA A 682 -22.70 18.38 -0.91
N CYS A 683 -23.07 17.43 -1.77
CA CYS A 683 -24.27 16.63 -1.63
C CYS A 683 -24.01 15.16 -1.96
N THR A 684 -24.50 14.26 -1.13
CA THR A 684 -24.63 12.83 -1.43
C THR A 684 -26.11 12.49 -1.50
N PHE A 685 -26.62 12.22 -2.70
CA PHE A 685 -27.99 11.80 -2.95
C PHE A 685 -28.06 10.28 -3.01
N TRP A 686 -28.81 9.67 -2.10
CA TRP A 686 -28.98 8.21 -2.00
C TRP A 686 -29.91 7.65 -3.09
N GLY A 687 -30.74 8.52 -3.67
CA GLY A 687 -31.62 8.28 -4.80
C GLY A 687 -31.99 9.61 -5.48
N PRO A 688 -33.00 9.62 -6.36
CA PRO A 688 -33.50 10.87 -6.96
C PRO A 688 -33.99 11.85 -5.89
N GLY A 689 -33.76 13.14 -6.09
CA GLY A 689 -34.23 14.15 -5.13
C GLY A 689 -33.66 15.53 -5.36
N THR A 690 -34.11 16.48 -4.53
CA THR A 690 -33.70 17.89 -4.57
C THR A 690 -33.21 18.32 -3.19
N VAL A 691 -32.07 19.01 -3.14
CA VAL A 691 -31.55 19.67 -1.95
C VAL A 691 -31.04 21.05 -2.31
N GLY A 692 -31.65 22.09 -1.72
CA GLY A 692 -31.36 23.47 -2.09
C GLY A 692 -31.57 23.68 -3.59
N GLU A 693 -30.55 24.20 -4.27
CA GLU A 693 -30.56 24.45 -5.72
C GLU A 693 -30.25 23.21 -6.57
N LEU A 694 -29.91 22.06 -5.97
CA LEU A 694 -29.46 20.87 -6.70
C LEU A 694 -30.57 19.83 -6.78
N THR A 695 -30.83 19.34 -7.99
CA THR A 695 -31.73 18.21 -8.25
C THR A 695 -31.00 17.14 -9.04
N VAL A 696 -31.19 15.88 -8.67
CA VAL A 696 -30.65 14.72 -9.39
C VAL A 696 -31.76 13.72 -9.69
N SER A 697 -31.65 13.06 -10.84
CA SER A 697 -32.61 12.03 -11.29
C SER A 697 -32.28 10.61 -10.79
N ALA A 698 -31.11 10.41 -10.19
CA ALA A 698 -30.64 9.14 -9.64
C ALA A 698 -29.66 9.36 -8.47
N GLY A 699 -29.26 8.29 -7.79
CA GLY A 699 -28.28 8.38 -6.71
C GLY A 699 -26.92 8.86 -7.23
N ALA A 700 -26.42 9.97 -6.66
CA ALA A 700 -25.22 10.67 -7.15
C ALA A 700 -24.48 11.36 -6.00
N SER A 701 -23.18 11.58 -6.17
CA SER A 701 -22.42 12.53 -5.36
C SER A 701 -22.10 13.76 -6.21
N VAL A 702 -22.46 14.94 -5.69
CA VAL A 702 -22.37 16.23 -6.38
C VAL A 702 -21.61 17.24 -5.53
N LEU A 703 -20.68 17.95 -6.15
CA LEU A 703 -19.90 19.02 -5.53
C LEU A 703 -19.95 20.25 -6.44
N VAL A 704 -20.39 21.38 -5.90
CA VAL A 704 -20.35 22.70 -6.54
C VAL A 704 -19.37 23.58 -5.78
N VAL A 705 -18.41 24.18 -6.50
CA VAL A 705 -17.47 25.15 -5.93
C VAL A 705 -17.55 26.44 -6.73
N ARG A 706 -18.05 27.51 -6.08
CA ARG A 706 -18.17 28.84 -6.70
C ARG A 706 -16.94 29.69 -6.38
N ARG A 707 -16.37 30.34 -7.41
CA ARG A 707 -15.22 31.23 -7.30
C ARG A 707 -15.48 32.53 -8.07
N GLY A 708 -16.03 33.52 -7.39
CA GLY A 708 -16.35 34.81 -7.99
C GLY A 708 -17.37 34.65 -9.12
N ARG A 709 -16.93 34.85 -10.37
CA ARG A 709 -17.79 34.78 -11.57
C ARG A 709 -17.80 33.40 -12.26
N THR A 710 -17.19 32.39 -11.66
CA THR A 710 -17.20 31.02 -12.19
C THR A 710 -17.64 30.01 -11.14
N ALA A 711 -18.06 28.84 -11.60
CA ALA A 711 -18.28 27.68 -10.74
C ALA A 711 -17.81 26.40 -11.42
N SER A 712 -17.36 25.43 -10.62
CA SER A 712 -17.18 24.05 -11.02
C SER A 712 -18.28 23.19 -10.42
N LEU A 713 -18.86 22.33 -11.25
CA LEU A 713 -19.77 21.25 -10.89
C LEU A 713 -19.02 19.94 -11.12
N ARG A 714 -18.98 19.08 -10.11
CA ARG A 714 -18.37 17.75 -10.13
C ARG A 714 -19.42 16.72 -9.76
N ILE A 715 -19.56 15.68 -10.57
CA ILE A 715 -20.64 14.69 -10.46
C ILE A 715 -20.05 13.29 -10.59
N SER A 716 -20.49 12.37 -9.75
CA SER A 716 -20.18 10.94 -9.88
C SER A 716 -21.43 10.12 -9.58
N GLU A 717 -21.43 8.86 -10.01
CA GLU A 717 -22.50 7.89 -9.75
C GLU A 717 -21.94 6.71 -8.91
N PRO A 718 -21.92 6.84 -7.57
CA PRO A 718 -21.46 5.78 -6.67
C PRO A 718 -22.17 4.42 -6.81
N PRO A 719 -23.47 4.33 -7.17
CA PRO A 719 -24.08 3.02 -7.40
C PRO A 719 -23.50 2.24 -8.58
N ARG A 720 -22.74 2.89 -9.48
CA ARG A 720 -22.06 2.28 -10.64
C ARG A 720 -23.02 1.51 -11.54
N THR A 721 -24.19 2.08 -11.81
CA THR A 721 -25.16 1.56 -12.80
C THR A 721 -24.72 1.80 -14.23
N GLY A 722 -23.96 2.88 -14.49
CA GLY A 722 -23.63 3.32 -15.84
C GLY A 722 -24.79 3.97 -16.60
N THR A 723 -25.98 4.02 -16.01
CA THR A 723 -27.15 4.67 -16.60
C THR A 723 -26.98 6.18 -16.58
N PRO A 724 -27.30 6.90 -17.67
CA PRO A 724 -27.25 8.35 -17.67
C PRO A 724 -28.15 8.96 -16.59
N LEU A 725 -27.68 10.02 -15.95
CA LEU A 725 -28.41 10.76 -14.93
C LEU A 725 -28.36 12.26 -15.21
N GLU A 726 -29.51 12.90 -15.08
CA GLU A 726 -29.65 14.34 -15.16
C GLU A 726 -29.36 15.00 -13.81
N VAL A 727 -28.64 16.13 -13.86
CA VAL A 727 -28.41 17.05 -12.76
C VAL A 727 -28.89 18.45 -13.15
N VAL A 728 -29.71 19.06 -12.29
CA VAL A 728 -30.13 20.46 -12.39
C VAL A 728 -29.50 21.24 -11.25
N TRP A 729 -28.87 22.35 -11.58
CA TRP A 729 -28.45 23.37 -10.62
C TRP A 729 -29.22 24.66 -10.89
N ASP A 730 -30.16 25.00 -10.00
CA ASP A 730 -31.06 26.14 -10.07
C ASP A 730 -30.36 27.45 -9.69
N HIS A 731 -29.34 27.81 -10.49
CA HIS A 731 -28.57 29.02 -10.36
C HIS A 731 -28.30 29.63 -11.74
N PRO A 732 -28.37 30.96 -11.91
CA PRO A 732 -28.05 31.61 -13.17
C PRO A 732 -26.66 31.24 -13.68
N VAL A 733 -26.60 30.68 -14.89
CA VAL A 733 -25.38 30.28 -15.58
C VAL A 733 -25.41 30.91 -16.97
N ARG A 734 -24.48 31.81 -17.22
CA ARG A 734 -24.39 32.55 -18.49
C ARG A 734 -23.91 31.66 -19.62
N ALA A 735 -22.89 30.84 -19.37
CA ALA A 735 -22.31 29.94 -20.36
C ALA A 735 -21.52 28.81 -19.69
N VAL A 736 -21.45 27.65 -20.34
CA VAL A 736 -20.51 26.58 -20.00
C VAL A 736 -19.16 26.90 -20.63
N THR A 737 -18.09 26.91 -19.82
CA THR A 737 -16.72 27.19 -20.29
C THR A 737 -15.96 25.90 -20.59
N ARG A 738 -16.30 24.80 -19.92
CA ARG A 738 -15.72 23.47 -20.14
C ARG A 738 -16.68 22.39 -19.69
N ALA A 739 -16.83 21.32 -20.46
CA ALA A 739 -17.53 20.11 -20.06
C ALA A 739 -16.60 18.91 -20.32
N GLY A 740 -16.46 18.03 -19.34
CA GLY A 740 -15.67 16.82 -19.46
C GLY A 740 -16.40 15.72 -20.23
N ASP A 741 -15.69 14.66 -20.56
CA ASP A 741 -16.26 13.52 -21.27
C ASP A 741 -17.45 12.91 -20.50
N GLY A 742 -18.50 12.58 -21.25
CA GLY A 742 -19.75 12.06 -20.70
C GLY A 742 -20.69 13.12 -20.12
N VAL A 743 -20.39 14.43 -20.23
CA VAL A 743 -21.30 15.51 -19.79
C VAL A 743 -21.91 16.22 -21.01
N GLU A 744 -23.22 16.09 -21.17
CA GLU A 744 -24.01 16.82 -22.17
C GLU A 744 -24.74 17.99 -21.50
N VAL A 745 -24.61 19.20 -22.07
CA VAL A 745 -25.27 20.41 -21.56
C VAL A 745 -26.64 20.54 -22.22
N LEU A 746 -27.71 20.47 -21.42
CA LEU A 746 -29.09 20.53 -21.90
C LEU A 746 -29.68 21.94 -21.81
N GLU A 747 -29.31 22.72 -20.78
CA GLU A 747 -29.86 24.06 -20.54
C GLU A 747 -28.84 24.95 -19.82
N THR A 748 -28.75 26.22 -20.23
CA THR A 748 -28.11 27.32 -19.49
C THR A 748 -29.05 28.54 -19.47
N GLY A 749 -28.72 29.57 -18.68
CA GLY A 749 -29.52 30.78 -18.54
C GLY A 749 -29.94 30.97 -17.09
N ARG A 750 -31.21 30.67 -16.77
CA ARG A 750 -31.73 30.78 -15.38
C ARG A 750 -31.20 29.69 -14.45
N ARG A 751 -30.83 28.54 -15.02
CA ARG A 751 -30.32 27.35 -14.35
C ARG A 751 -29.36 26.61 -15.28
N LEU A 752 -28.59 25.69 -14.73
CA LEU A 752 -27.79 24.72 -15.48
C LEU A 752 -28.48 23.36 -15.43
N ARG A 753 -28.64 22.72 -16.58
CA ARG A 753 -29.12 21.33 -16.68
C ARG A 753 -28.12 20.53 -17.51
N VAL A 754 -27.64 19.43 -16.95
CA VAL A 754 -26.69 18.53 -17.63
C VAL A 754 -27.16 17.09 -17.55
N LEU A 755 -26.90 16.33 -18.61
CA LEU A 755 -27.03 14.87 -18.64
C LEU A 755 -25.63 14.27 -18.53
N VAL A 756 -25.41 13.42 -17.54
CA VAL A 756 -24.12 12.76 -17.30
C VAL A 756 -24.25 11.28 -17.63
N THR A 757 -23.38 10.77 -18.50
CA THR A 757 -23.18 9.33 -18.73
C THR A 757 -21.99 8.87 -17.88
N PRO A 758 -22.22 8.29 -16.69
CA PRO A 758 -21.20 8.23 -15.64
C PRO A 758 -20.20 7.06 -15.73
N GLY A 759 -20.47 6.10 -16.63
CA GLY A 759 -19.78 4.81 -16.60
C GLY A 759 -19.97 4.05 -15.28
N MET A 760 -19.16 3.01 -15.04
CA MET A 760 -19.29 2.13 -13.86
C MET A 760 -18.11 2.26 -12.86
N ALA A 761 -17.23 3.23 -13.06
CA ALA A 761 -16.05 3.41 -12.21
C ALA A 761 -16.28 4.35 -11.01
N CYS A 762 -17.44 5.02 -10.94
CA CYS A 762 -17.64 6.19 -10.05
C CYS A 762 -16.57 7.27 -10.32
N ALA A 763 -16.26 7.50 -11.59
CA ALA A 763 -15.39 8.59 -11.99
C ALA A 763 -16.08 9.94 -11.71
N THR A 764 -15.29 10.97 -11.40
CA THR A 764 -15.81 12.33 -11.30
C THR A 764 -15.84 12.96 -12.69
N HIS A 765 -17.04 13.31 -13.14
CA HIS A 765 -17.31 14.11 -14.32
C HIS A 765 -17.37 15.59 -13.95
N GLU A 766 -17.02 16.45 -14.89
CA GLU A 766 -16.85 17.88 -14.63
C GLU A 766 -17.59 18.78 -15.61
N CYS A 767 -18.16 19.86 -15.09
CA CYS A 767 -18.67 20.99 -15.85
C CYS A 767 -18.18 22.29 -15.19
N GLU A 768 -17.55 23.17 -15.94
CA GLU A 768 -17.14 24.51 -15.50
C GLU A 768 -17.98 25.54 -16.22
N VAL A 769 -18.41 26.55 -15.49
CA VAL A 769 -19.37 27.53 -15.98
C VAL A 769 -19.02 28.96 -15.57
N ALA A 770 -19.43 29.92 -16.40
CA ALA A 770 -19.45 31.33 -16.08
C ALA A 770 -20.82 31.71 -15.50
N LEU A 771 -20.80 32.37 -14.34
CA LEU A 771 -22.00 32.84 -13.65
C LEU A 771 -22.45 34.19 -14.21
N GLY A 772 -23.77 34.42 -14.14
CA GLY A 772 -24.45 35.64 -14.60
C GLY A 772 -24.29 36.81 -13.65
#